data_AF-A0A8H8TYC5-F1
#
_entry.id   AF-A0A8H8TYC5-F1
#
_cell.length_a   1.000
_cell.length_b   1.000
_cell.length_c   1.000
_cell.angle_alpha   90.00
_cell.angle_beta   90.00
_cell.angle_gamma   90.00
#
_symmetry.space_group_name_H-M   'P 1'
#
loop_
_entity.id
_entity.type
_entity.pdbx_description
1 polymer ?
#
loop_
_entity_poly.entity_id
_entity_poly.type
_entity_poly.pdbx_seq_one_letter_code
_entity_poly.pdbx_strand_id
1 'polypeptide(L)'
;MAPHTNGTVDTNNSILKPTAPTFQPVAALADSKYHSTSTASAIETENKYAAHNYHPLPIVFARAQGSSVWDPEGNHYIDCLSAYSAVNQGHCHPELVKALCEQASRLTLSSRAFHNDVFPKWAEKVKQVFGYDMVLPMNTGAEAVETAIKIARKWAYKVKGVEQGKALVFSVTENFHGRTMTAISMSTDPESRDNYGPYVPGVGAVSPSTGKPIRFNNVPDLEAALDAHGKDTAAFIVEPIQGEAGVVVPDDDYLTKVQELCKKHNVLLICDEIQTGIGRTGRMLCSEWAGIKPDLVTLGKAISGGMYPVSCVLGSKEVMLTIEPGTHGSTYGGNPLGCAVSIRALEIMEEEDLTAKAQALGNLFRQGLADLKSPMIKLVRGKGLLNAVVIDESKTGGHSAWDLCMLLKSKGLLAKPTHENIIRLAPPLVITEEQIKDALRIIGEAIIELPNLKGAKEHEVIPDSEKGVHIHALRVHGGIPQLIFHVSASATLLLLLFNYQPNHTVCYCAEVLHIGVKLIRKHALYSLASSIIELQPHKIVMAEDHVGSKASVAAIMNAITHRSFRHWTRAVSVAFILLAGYLSLRFFSGYHESPYLTSPIDSDASASAPEPPPTLSVNLVLASTQKDNVDWAHNVSIPNANLNIIRYVADDPNAQYHPPQNKGNEAMIILTYLHEFYDDLPDISIFTHSTDGAWHNEELFDLRIAPALNVLDLDEVVRRQYVNLKVSGYNGCPAWINTSITSISSPGYSGLKEEEPYMKEIFQDNFPGDEVPEIFGSACCSQFAVTKEAIQAKPREQYLRHRDWLLNQQYPNNISGRLWEHLWAYIFLGRAVECPVEYKNMCRQYHICFENQESYERWVKMEKERLNYEEKKNNPELPNPDEASVKAMENLKFVITNMKEGAVTRGKSASLREKIAGDLPK
;
A
#
# COMPACT_ATOMS: atom_id res chain seq x y z
N MET A 1 26.45 -42.15 -4.24
CA MET A 1 27.48 -41.82 -5.25
C MET A 1 27.47 -42.87 -6.35
N ALA A 2 26.88 -42.54 -7.50
CA ALA A 2 27.13 -43.04 -8.85
C ALA A 2 26.29 -42.14 -9.78
N PRO A 3 26.87 -41.45 -10.78
CA PRO A 3 26.13 -40.53 -11.64
C PRO A 3 25.45 -41.30 -12.78
N HIS A 4 24.13 -41.15 -12.93
CA HIS A 4 23.41 -41.62 -14.10
C HIS A 4 23.65 -40.66 -15.28
N THR A 5 24.02 -41.26 -16.41
CA THR A 5 24.52 -40.65 -17.64
C THR A 5 23.41 -40.12 -18.56
N ASN A 6 23.68 -38.97 -19.16
CA ASN A 6 22.87 -38.28 -20.17
C ASN A 6 22.55 -39.14 -21.41
N GLY A 7 21.30 -39.00 -21.88
CA GLY A 7 20.83 -39.51 -23.18
C GLY A 7 21.38 -38.70 -24.37
N THR A 8 21.47 -39.42 -25.48
CA THR A 8 22.14 -39.11 -26.76
C THR A 8 21.52 -37.98 -27.58
N VAL A 9 22.40 -37.22 -28.25
CA VAL A 9 22.13 -36.14 -29.21
C VAL A 9 21.81 -36.73 -30.59
N ASP A 10 20.71 -36.28 -31.19
CA ASP A 10 20.36 -36.54 -32.59
C ASP A 10 20.94 -35.44 -33.49
N THR A 11 21.54 -35.84 -34.61
CA THR A 11 22.33 -34.98 -35.50
C THR A 11 21.48 -34.46 -36.65
N ASN A 12 21.13 -33.16 -36.65
CA ASN A 12 20.92 -32.39 -37.89
C ASN A 12 21.04 -30.86 -37.66
N ASN A 13 21.75 -30.23 -38.60
CA ASN A 13 22.25 -28.85 -38.62
C ASN A 13 21.26 -27.73 -38.24
N SER A 14 21.50 -27.10 -37.07
CA SER A 14 21.53 -25.63 -36.93
C SER A 14 22.42 -25.25 -35.73
N ILE A 15 23.68 -24.92 -35.99
CA ILE A 15 24.61 -24.50 -34.94
C ILE A 15 24.36 -23.02 -34.63
N LEU A 16 23.45 -22.74 -33.72
CA LEU A 16 23.51 -21.52 -32.91
C LEU A 16 24.33 -21.86 -31.67
N LYS A 17 25.55 -21.29 -31.57
CA LYS A 17 26.36 -21.39 -30.36
C LYS A 17 25.63 -20.65 -29.22
N PRO A 18 25.15 -21.33 -28.17
CA PRO A 18 24.62 -20.64 -27.00
C PRO A 18 25.82 -20.00 -26.30
N THR A 19 25.91 -18.67 -26.34
CA THR A 19 26.91 -17.91 -25.55
C THR A 19 26.42 -17.62 -24.13
N ALA A 20 25.18 -17.99 -23.79
CA ALA A 20 24.77 -18.07 -22.40
C ALA A 20 25.52 -19.25 -21.76
N PRO A 21 26.36 -19.04 -20.72
CA PRO A 21 26.91 -20.15 -19.98
C PRO A 21 25.73 -21.04 -19.57
N THR A 22 25.85 -22.36 -19.78
CA THR A 22 24.96 -23.32 -19.13
C THR A 22 24.98 -22.97 -17.65
N PHE A 23 23.88 -22.38 -17.16
CA PHE A 23 23.71 -22.05 -15.76
C PHE A 23 23.63 -23.39 -15.04
N GLN A 24 24.78 -23.92 -14.63
CA GLN A 24 24.81 -24.94 -13.60
C GLN A 24 24.45 -24.19 -12.33
N PRO A 25 23.27 -24.43 -11.74
CA PRO A 25 22.88 -23.74 -10.53
C PRO A 25 23.88 -24.14 -9.44
N VAL A 26 24.73 -23.18 -9.08
CA VAL A 26 25.80 -23.38 -8.11
C VAL A 26 25.14 -23.72 -6.78
N ALA A 27 25.67 -24.71 -6.06
CA ALA A 27 25.32 -24.94 -4.66
C ALA A 27 25.39 -23.63 -3.88
N ALA A 28 24.55 -23.46 -2.86
CA ALA A 28 24.45 -22.25 -2.03
C ALA A 28 25.84 -21.67 -1.78
N LEU A 29 26.13 -20.53 -2.42
CA LEU A 29 27.38 -19.82 -2.22
C LEU A 29 27.38 -19.36 -0.77
N ALA A 30 28.27 -19.92 0.05
CA ALA A 30 28.31 -19.72 1.50
C ALA A 30 28.49 -18.26 1.95
N ASP A 31 28.71 -17.32 1.03
CA ASP A 31 28.96 -15.90 1.28
C ASP A 31 28.14 -14.94 0.38
N SER A 32 26.95 -15.35 -0.09
CA SER A 32 26.12 -14.44 -0.90
C SER A 32 25.54 -13.31 -0.05
N LYS A 33 25.79 -12.06 -0.46
CA LYS A 33 25.13 -10.87 0.13
C LYS A 33 23.61 -10.83 -0.08
N TYR A 34 23.05 -11.74 -0.89
CA TYR A 34 21.63 -11.77 -1.26
C TYR A 34 20.87 -12.99 -0.70
N HIS A 35 21.56 -14.02 -0.19
CA HIS A 35 20.90 -15.27 0.21
C HIS A 35 21.12 -15.53 1.70
N SER A 36 20.08 -16.01 2.37
CA SER A 36 20.20 -16.50 3.73
C SER A 36 20.97 -17.83 3.75
N THR A 37 21.64 -18.10 4.87
CA THR A 37 22.47 -19.29 5.07
C THR A 37 21.68 -20.53 5.49
N SER A 38 20.43 -20.37 5.96
CA SER A 38 19.56 -21.47 6.39
C SER A 38 18.07 -21.10 6.32
N THR A 39 17.19 -22.09 6.29
CA THR A 39 15.73 -21.92 6.39
C THR A 39 15.36 -21.18 7.67
N ALA A 40 15.96 -21.56 8.80
CA ALA A 40 15.66 -20.94 10.10
C ALA A 40 16.02 -19.45 10.12
N SER A 41 17.23 -19.09 9.67
CA SER A 41 17.67 -17.69 9.62
C SER A 41 16.82 -16.85 8.67
N ALA A 42 16.42 -17.40 7.52
CA ALA A 42 15.55 -16.71 6.57
C ALA A 42 14.17 -16.40 7.18
N ILE A 43 13.52 -17.39 7.79
CA ILE A 43 12.20 -17.21 8.42
C ILE A 43 12.27 -16.23 9.59
N GLU A 44 13.31 -16.31 10.44
CA GLU A 44 13.50 -15.37 11.55
C GLU A 44 13.68 -13.93 11.05
N THR A 45 14.50 -13.75 10.00
CA THR A 45 14.75 -12.44 9.40
C THR A 45 13.48 -11.87 8.75
N GLU A 46 12.73 -12.69 8.02
CA GLU A 46 11.44 -12.29 7.44
C GLU A 46 10.45 -11.88 8.54
N ASN A 47 10.31 -12.68 9.59
CA ASN A 47 9.44 -12.35 10.73
C ASN A 47 9.83 -11.04 11.41
N LYS A 48 11.13 -10.71 11.46
CA LYS A 48 11.62 -9.49 12.10
C LYS A 48 11.37 -8.24 11.24
N TYR A 49 11.46 -8.34 9.92
CA TYR A 49 11.54 -7.17 9.04
C TYR A 49 10.40 -7.04 8.02
N ALA A 50 9.62 -8.09 7.76
CA ALA A 50 8.52 -8.09 6.79
C ALA A 50 7.14 -8.00 7.49
N ALA A 51 6.14 -7.50 6.76
CA ALA A 51 4.75 -7.52 7.23
C ALA A 51 4.20 -8.95 7.25
N HIS A 52 3.45 -9.31 8.29
CA HIS A 52 2.94 -10.67 8.50
C HIS A 52 1.59 -10.90 7.81
N ASN A 53 1.51 -10.58 6.51
CA ASN A 53 0.28 -10.72 5.72
C ASN A 53 0.14 -12.08 5.03
N TYR A 54 1.04 -13.03 5.31
CA TYR A 54 0.98 -14.43 4.88
C TYR A 54 1.33 -15.35 6.05
N HIS A 55 0.78 -16.57 6.03
CA HIS A 55 1.25 -17.71 6.84
C HIS A 55 1.88 -18.76 5.89
N PRO A 56 3.18 -18.71 5.59
CA PRO A 56 3.86 -19.66 4.71
C PRO A 56 3.96 -21.06 5.32
N LEU A 57 4.12 -22.10 4.49
CA LEU A 57 4.67 -23.36 5.00
C LEU A 57 6.11 -23.09 5.46
N PRO A 58 6.60 -23.70 6.54
CA PRO A 58 7.94 -23.44 7.09
C PRO A 58 9.05 -24.09 6.23
N ILE A 59 9.22 -23.58 5.01
CA ILE A 59 10.20 -23.94 3.99
C ILE A 59 10.64 -22.68 3.25
N VAL A 60 11.92 -22.63 2.86
CA VAL A 60 12.51 -21.53 2.09
C VAL A 60 13.00 -22.05 0.76
N PHE A 61 12.61 -21.43 -0.35
CA PHE A 61 13.11 -21.83 -1.68
C PHE A 61 14.46 -21.16 -1.92
N ALA A 62 15.55 -21.92 -1.91
CA ALA A 62 16.89 -21.43 -2.26
C ALA A 62 17.24 -21.70 -3.73
N ARG A 63 16.70 -22.78 -4.30
CA ARG A 63 16.92 -23.18 -5.69
C ARG A 63 15.67 -23.85 -6.25
N ALA A 64 15.40 -23.66 -7.53
CA ALA A 64 14.31 -24.34 -8.21
C ALA A 64 14.62 -24.60 -9.69
N GLN A 65 14.10 -25.70 -10.24
CA GLN A 65 14.25 -26.09 -11.63
C GLN A 65 13.09 -27.01 -12.05
N GLY A 66 12.37 -26.64 -13.12
CA GLY A 66 11.22 -27.41 -13.58
C GLY A 66 10.15 -27.50 -12.49
N SER A 67 9.83 -28.71 -12.04
CA SER A 67 8.88 -28.97 -10.93
C SER A 67 9.55 -29.27 -9.59
N SER A 68 10.87 -29.07 -9.49
CA SER A 68 11.66 -29.37 -8.29
C SER A 68 12.17 -28.11 -7.62
N VAL A 69 12.16 -28.13 -6.29
CA VAL A 69 12.67 -27.04 -5.44
C VAL A 69 13.58 -27.60 -4.36
N TRP A 70 14.52 -26.78 -3.90
CA TRP A 70 15.44 -27.10 -2.83
C TRP A 70 15.54 -25.96 -1.84
N ASP A 71 15.62 -26.31 -0.56
CA ASP A 71 15.87 -25.37 0.52
C ASP A 71 17.39 -25.09 0.69
N PRO A 72 17.80 -24.12 1.54
CA PRO A 72 19.20 -23.85 1.81
C PRO A 72 19.97 -25.07 2.34
N GLU A 73 19.30 -25.98 3.04
CA GLU A 73 19.86 -27.23 3.56
C GLU A 73 20.07 -28.30 2.47
N GLY A 74 19.50 -28.09 1.28
CA GLY A 74 19.61 -29.00 0.14
C GLY A 74 18.54 -30.09 0.08
N ASN A 75 17.52 -30.02 0.96
CA ASN A 75 16.37 -30.93 0.89
C ASN A 75 15.60 -30.69 -0.41
N HIS A 76 15.19 -31.77 -1.06
CA HIS A 76 14.48 -31.73 -2.34
C HIS A 76 12.97 -31.88 -2.14
N TYR A 77 12.20 -31.10 -2.89
CA TYR A 77 10.76 -31.21 -2.92
C TYR A 77 10.19 -31.13 -4.35
N ILE A 78 9.09 -31.83 -4.58
CA ILE A 78 8.22 -31.64 -5.75
C ILE A 78 7.24 -30.51 -5.44
N ASP A 79 7.23 -29.47 -6.27
CA ASP A 79 6.31 -28.33 -6.14
C ASP A 79 4.96 -28.63 -6.82
N CYS A 80 3.92 -28.86 -6.02
CA CYS A 80 2.54 -29.00 -6.47
C CYS A 80 1.68 -27.76 -6.17
N LEU A 81 2.29 -26.58 -6.01
CA LEU A 81 1.61 -25.29 -5.93
C LEU A 81 1.91 -24.40 -7.13
N SER A 82 3.14 -24.45 -7.67
CA SER A 82 3.64 -23.65 -8.81
C SER A 82 3.38 -22.15 -8.68
N ALA A 83 3.59 -21.62 -7.46
CA ALA A 83 3.25 -20.25 -7.08
C ALA A 83 1.82 -19.86 -7.54
N TYR A 84 0.82 -20.66 -7.15
CA TYR A 84 -0.58 -20.42 -7.47
C TYR A 84 -0.85 -20.43 -9.00
N SER A 85 -0.16 -21.32 -9.74
CA SER A 85 -0.18 -21.43 -11.21
C SER A 85 0.50 -20.30 -11.97
N ALA A 86 1.49 -19.63 -11.37
CA ALA A 86 2.32 -18.64 -12.07
C ALA A 86 3.49 -19.25 -12.83
N VAL A 87 3.91 -20.47 -12.48
CA VAL A 87 5.12 -21.11 -13.02
C VAL A 87 4.73 -22.29 -13.92
N ASN A 88 3.85 -22.07 -14.90
CA ASN A 88 3.37 -23.15 -15.79
C ASN A 88 4.53 -23.80 -16.58
N GLN A 89 5.48 -23.02 -17.04
CA GLN A 89 6.64 -23.44 -17.85
C GLN A 89 7.76 -24.08 -16.99
N GLY A 90 7.59 -24.15 -15.66
CA GLY A 90 8.61 -24.66 -14.74
C GLY A 90 9.56 -23.58 -14.23
N HIS A 91 10.07 -23.81 -13.03
CA HIS A 91 10.99 -22.90 -12.37
C HIS A 91 12.28 -22.74 -13.18
N CYS A 92 12.73 -21.49 -13.32
CA CYS A 92 14.00 -21.14 -13.98
C CYS A 92 14.18 -21.80 -15.35
N HIS A 93 13.11 -21.85 -16.17
CA HIS A 93 13.19 -22.42 -17.52
C HIS A 93 14.35 -21.78 -18.31
N PRO A 94 15.33 -22.55 -18.82
CA PRO A 94 16.57 -21.99 -19.38
C PRO A 94 16.33 -20.95 -20.49
N GLU A 95 15.37 -21.22 -21.37
CA GLU A 95 15.03 -20.30 -22.46
C GLU A 95 14.36 -19.00 -21.97
N LEU A 96 13.64 -19.04 -20.84
CA LEU A 96 13.08 -17.82 -20.22
C LEU A 96 14.17 -16.99 -19.54
N VAL A 97 15.10 -17.65 -18.84
CA VAL A 97 16.26 -16.99 -18.22
C VAL A 97 17.09 -16.29 -19.30
N LYS A 98 17.35 -16.98 -20.40
CA LYS A 98 18.06 -16.42 -21.56
C LYS A 98 17.34 -15.18 -22.11
N ALA A 99 16.05 -15.27 -22.41
CA ALA A 99 15.27 -14.14 -22.92
C ALA A 99 15.28 -12.93 -21.97
N LEU A 100 15.18 -13.19 -20.66
CA LEU A 100 15.28 -12.16 -19.63
C LEU A 100 16.66 -11.48 -19.64
N CYS A 101 17.74 -12.25 -19.61
CA CYS A 101 19.10 -11.72 -19.59
C CYS A 101 19.46 -10.94 -20.86
N GLU A 102 19.08 -11.47 -22.03
CA GLU A 102 19.32 -10.83 -23.32
C GLU A 102 18.59 -9.49 -23.42
N GLN A 103 17.30 -9.44 -23.06
CA GLN A 103 16.55 -8.19 -23.10
C GLN A 103 16.99 -7.20 -22.03
N ALA A 104 17.31 -7.67 -20.81
CA ALA A 104 17.79 -6.80 -19.73
C ALA A 104 19.13 -6.14 -20.06
N SER A 105 19.97 -6.83 -20.85
CA SER A 105 21.25 -6.29 -21.34
C SER A 105 21.08 -5.26 -22.48
N ARG A 106 19.85 -5.06 -22.99
CA ARG A 106 19.54 -4.15 -24.10
C ARG A 106 18.69 -2.96 -23.66
N LEU A 107 17.49 -3.23 -23.12
CA LEU A 107 16.55 -2.20 -22.69
C LEU A 107 15.51 -2.81 -21.76
N THR A 108 15.36 -2.26 -20.55
CA THR A 108 14.40 -2.76 -19.56
C THR A 108 13.10 -1.97 -19.56
N LEU A 109 13.17 -0.64 -19.59
CA LEU A 109 12.03 0.26 -19.44
C LEU A 109 12.18 1.51 -20.32
N SER A 110 11.14 1.84 -21.08
CA SER A 110 11.05 3.07 -21.88
C SER A 110 9.93 4.02 -21.42
N SER A 111 9.13 3.61 -20.42
CA SER A 111 7.76 4.06 -20.21
C SER A 111 6.87 3.88 -21.46
N ARG A 112 5.60 4.28 -21.37
CA ARG A 112 4.70 4.42 -22.54
C ARG A 112 4.65 5.83 -23.15
N ALA A 113 5.46 6.76 -22.64
CA ALA A 113 5.66 8.08 -23.26
C ALA A 113 6.50 7.96 -24.54
N PHE A 114 7.35 6.94 -24.64
CA PHE A 114 8.15 6.62 -25.82
C PHE A 114 7.74 5.26 -26.39
N HIS A 115 7.87 5.11 -27.70
CA HIS A 115 7.78 3.80 -28.33
C HIS A 115 9.03 2.97 -28.02
N ASN A 116 8.86 1.66 -27.95
CA ASN A 116 9.94 0.69 -27.96
C ASN A 116 9.68 -0.37 -29.04
N ASP A 117 10.72 -1.12 -29.38
CA ASP A 117 10.73 -2.09 -30.47
C ASP A 117 10.18 -3.48 -30.10
N VAL A 118 9.93 -3.75 -28.81
CA VAL A 118 9.48 -5.07 -28.33
C VAL A 118 7.96 -5.12 -28.10
N PHE A 119 7.37 -4.07 -27.51
CA PHE A 119 5.95 -4.02 -27.17
C PHE A 119 5.02 -4.26 -28.38
N PRO A 120 5.25 -3.67 -29.58
CA PRO A 120 4.42 -3.94 -30.75
C PRO A 120 4.46 -5.43 -31.16
N LYS A 121 5.62 -6.09 -31.03
CA LYS A 121 5.79 -7.51 -31.31
C LYS A 121 5.12 -8.40 -30.28
N TRP A 122 5.15 -8.00 -29.02
CA TRP A 122 4.39 -8.68 -27.99
C TRP A 122 2.88 -8.58 -28.23
N ALA A 123 2.38 -7.40 -28.61
CA ALA A 123 0.97 -7.23 -28.94
C ALA A 123 0.53 -8.09 -30.16
N GLU A 124 1.41 -8.24 -31.16
CA GLU A 124 1.23 -9.14 -32.31
C GLU A 124 1.15 -10.61 -31.87
N LYS A 125 2.11 -11.08 -31.05
CA LYS A 125 2.13 -12.47 -30.53
C LYS A 125 0.89 -12.78 -29.68
N VAL A 126 0.52 -11.88 -28.75
CA VAL A 126 -0.68 -12.05 -27.91
C VAL A 126 -1.93 -12.16 -28.78
N LYS A 127 -2.09 -11.27 -29.77
CA LYS A 127 -3.19 -11.36 -30.72
C LYS A 127 -3.21 -12.70 -31.47
N GLN A 128 -2.07 -13.18 -31.95
CA GLN A 128 -1.97 -14.46 -32.65
C GLN A 128 -2.40 -15.63 -31.76
N VAL A 129 -1.96 -15.65 -30.50
CA VAL A 129 -2.22 -16.75 -29.57
C VAL A 129 -3.68 -16.79 -29.12
N PHE A 130 -4.25 -15.64 -28.74
CA PHE A 130 -5.57 -15.60 -28.10
C PHE A 130 -6.71 -15.17 -29.04
N GLY A 131 -6.39 -14.67 -30.24
CA GLY A 131 -7.38 -14.30 -31.25
C GLY A 131 -8.22 -13.06 -30.92
N TYR A 132 -7.79 -12.22 -30.00
CA TYR A 132 -8.43 -10.93 -29.67
C TYR A 132 -7.86 -9.78 -30.51
N ASP A 133 -8.66 -8.75 -30.76
CA ASP A 133 -8.23 -7.67 -31.66
C ASP A 133 -7.17 -6.75 -31.04
N MET A 134 -7.28 -6.51 -29.73
CA MET A 134 -6.50 -5.52 -28.99
C MET A 134 -6.09 -6.08 -27.62
N VAL A 135 -4.95 -5.58 -27.13
CA VAL A 135 -4.41 -5.88 -25.79
C VAL A 135 -3.99 -4.60 -25.08
N LEU A 136 -4.23 -4.54 -23.76
CA LEU A 136 -3.70 -3.50 -22.88
C LEU A 136 -2.82 -4.16 -21.80
N PRO A 137 -1.49 -3.93 -21.80
CA PRO A 137 -0.59 -4.52 -20.81
C PRO A 137 -0.63 -3.78 -19.46
N MET A 138 -0.50 -4.54 -18.38
CA MET A 138 -0.31 -4.13 -16.99
C MET A 138 0.75 -5.04 -16.34
N ASN A 139 0.90 -5.02 -15.01
CA ASN A 139 1.96 -5.76 -14.32
C ASN A 139 1.41 -6.91 -13.49
N THR A 140 0.33 -6.67 -12.76
CA THR A 140 -0.29 -7.67 -11.86
C THR A 140 -1.68 -8.08 -12.31
N GLY A 141 -2.15 -9.24 -11.85
CA GLY A 141 -3.52 -9.68 -12.09
C GLY A 141 -4.56 -8.68 -11.58
N ALA A 142 -4.35 -8.12 -10.38
CA ALA A 142 -5.25 -7.12 -9.81
C ALA A 142 -5.34 -5.86 -10.69
N GLU A 143 -4.23 -5.39 -11.26
CA GLU A 143 -4.27 -4.29 -12.23
C GLU A 143 -5.02 -4.64 -13.52
N ALA A 144 -4.92 -5.89 -13.99
CA ALA A 144 -5.69 -6.33 -15.16
C ALA A 144 -7.20 -6.32 -14.87
N VAL A 145 -7.62 -6.77 -13.69
CA VAL A 145 -9.02 -6.68 -13.24
C VAL A 145 -9.49 -5.23 -13.12
N GLU A 146 -8.73 -4.37 -12.44
CA GLU A 146 -9.04 -2.94 -12.32
C GLU A 146 -9.20 -2.29 -13.71
N THR A 147 -8.31 -2.65 -14.63
CA THR A 147 -8.32 -2.16 -16.00
C THR A 147 -9.56 -2.65 -16.76
N ALA A 148 -9.90 -3.94 -16.65
CA ALA A 148 -11.09 -4.50 -17.29
C ALA A 148 -12.38 -3.86 -16.77
N ILE A 149 -12.49 -3.61 -15.45
CA ILE A 149 -13.62 -2.91 -14.84
C ILE A 149 -13.71 -1.46 -15.33
N LYS A 150 -12.58 -0.75 -15.42
CA LYS A 150 -12.54 0.61 -15.97
C LYS A 150 -12.96 0.66 -17.44
N ILE A 151 -12.47 -0.27 -18.26
CA ILE A 151 -12.87 -0.43 -19.66
C ILE A 151 -14.38 -0.66 -19.75
N ALA A 152 -14.91 -1.62 -18.98
CA ALA A 152 -16.33 -1.95 -19.01
C ALA A 152 -17.22 -0.77 -18.61
N ARG A 153 -16.88 -0.05 -17.53
CA ARG A 153 -17.61 1.16 -17.12
C ARG A 153 -17.54 2.25 -18.17
N LYS A 154 -16.37 2.51 -18.74
CA LYS A 154 -16.20 3.54 -19.77
C LYS A 154 -16.98 3.19 -21.04
N TRP A 155 -16.97 1.92 -21.46
CA TRP A 155 -17.80 1.41 -22.54
C TRP A 155 -19.30 1.55 -22.23
N ALA A 156 -19.73 1.23 -21.02
CA ALA A 156 -21.14 1.34 -20.64
C ALA A 156 -21.64 2.79 -20.74
N TYR A 157 -20.83 3.77 -20.32
CA TYR A 157 -21.19 5.18 -20.44
C TYR A 157 -21.15 5.70 -21.88
N LYS A 158 -20.11 5.34 -22.65
CA LYS A 158 -19.89 5.92 -23.98
C LYS A 158 -20.66 5.23 -25.11
N VAL A 159 -20.86 3.92 -24.99
CA VAL A 159 -21.40 3.08 -26.07
C VAL A 159 -22.78 2.57 -25.70
N LYS A 160 -22.92 1.91 -24.53
CA LYS A 160 -24.23 1.38 -24.09
C LYS A 160 -25.23 2.49 -23.71
N GLY A 161 -24.75 3.64 -23.25
CA GLY A 161 -25.57 4.80 -22.87
C GLY A 161 -26.10 4.75 -21.43
N VAL A 162 -25.41 4.04 -20.53
CA VAL A 162 -25.72 4.08 -19.09
C VAL A 162 -25.50 5.50 -18.56
N GLU A 163 -26.38 5.96 -17.67
CA GLU A 163 -26.24 7.28 -17.06
C GLU A 163 -24.95 7.37 -16.24
N GLN A 164 -24.28 8.53 -16.29
CA GLN A 164 -23.02 8.76 -15.59
C GLN A 164 -23.13 8.45 -14.09
N GLY A 165 -22.15 7.69 -13.58
CA GLY A 165 -22.10 7.27 -12.17
C GLY A 165 -23.01 6.09 -11.81
N LYS A 166 -23.80 5.54 -12.75
CA LYS A 166 -24.74 4.43 -12.48
C LYS A 166 -24.30 3.06 -12.98
N ALA A 167 -23.13 2.93 -13.61
CA ALA A 167 -22.69 1.66 -14.18
C ALA A 167 -22.38 0.60 -13.10
N LEU A 168 -23.10 -0.51 -13.17
CA LEU A 168 -22.92 -1.67 -12.29
C LEU A 168 -21.94 -2.69 -12.89
N VAL A 169 -21.18 -3.37 -12.04
CA VAL A 169 -20.38 -4.54 -12.41
C VAL A 169 -20.68 -5.66 -11.42
N PHE A 170 -21.21 -6.77 -11.92
CA PHE A 170 -21.55 -7.92 -11.10
C PHE A 170 -20.42 -8.95 -11.09
N SER A 171 -20.21 -9.58 -9.95
CA SER A 171 -19.36 -10.76 -9.76
C SER A 171 -20.16 -11.84 -9.02
N VAL A 172 -19.50 -12.89 -8.54
CA VAL A 172 -20.09 -14.04 -7.85
C VAL A 172 -19.53 -14.22 -6.44
N THR A 173 -20.26 -14.88 -5.54
CA THR A 173 -19.73 -15.25 -4.21
C THR A 173 -18.46 -16.08 -4.32
N GLU A 174 -17.55 -15.96 -3.34
CA GLU A 174 -16.27 -16.68 -3.26
C GLU A 174 -15.27 -16.35 -4.39
N ASN A 175 -15.45 -15.22 -5.08
CA ASN A 175 -14.51 -14.74 -6.10
C ASN A 175 -13.17 -14.32 -5.48
N PHE A 176 -12.10 -14.46 -6.26
CA PHE A 176 -10.82 -13.84 -5.98
C PHE A 176 -10.27 -13.11 -7.21
N HIS A 177 -10.47 -11.79 -7.25
CA HIS A 177 -10.00 -10.94 -8.35
C HIS A 177 -8.83 -10.01 -7.94
N GLY A 178 -8.21 -10.27 -6.79
CA GLY A 178 -7.09 -9.48 -6.26
C GLY A 178 -7.39 -8.84 -4.89
N ARG A 179 -6.52 -7.89 -4.49
CA ARG A 179 -6.53 -7.26 -3.16
C ARG A 179 -6.63 -5.72 -3.21
N THR A 180 -6.93 -5.14 -4.36
CA THR A 180 -7.21 -3.69 -4.47
C THR A 180 -8.59 -3.36 -3.91
N MET A 181 -8.86 -2.08 -3.67
CA MET A 181 -10.16 -1.61 -3.19
C MET A 181 -11.34 -2.11 -4.04
N THR A 182 -11.23 -2.12 -5.38
CA THR A 182 -12.31 -2.64 -6.24
C THR A 182 -12.42 -4.16 -6.16
N ALA A 183 -11.30 -4.88 -6.12
CA ALA A 183 -11.32 -6.34 -5.99
C ALA A 183 -11.96 -6.78 -4.65
N ILE A 184 -11.55 -6.20 -3.53
CA ILE A 184 -12.13 -6.54 -2.21
C ILE A 184 -13.59 -6.07 -2.08
N SER A 185 -14.00 -5.05 -2.85
CA SER A 185 -15.42 -4.66 -2.94
C SER A 185 -16.30 -5.76 -3.54
N MET A 186 -15.75 -6.57 -4.47
CA MET A 186 -16.41 -7.74 -5.05
C MET A 186 -16.40 -8.96 -4.15
N SER A 187 -15.38 -9.10 -3.31
CA SER A 187 -15.20 -10.27 -2.45
C SER A 187 -16.41 -10.48 -1.52
N THR A 188 -16.65 -11.74 -1.15
CA THR A 188 -17.55 -12.11 -0.04
C THR A 188 -16.80 -12.69 1.14
N ASP A 189 -15.48 -12.83 1.04
CA ASP A 189 -14.60 -13.27 2.12
C ASP A 189 -14.43 -12.14 3.15
N PRO A 190 -14.83 -12.33 4.41
CA PRO A 190 -14.65 -11.34 5.46
C PRO A 190 -13.19 -10.95 5.68
N GLU A 191 -12.23 -11.88 5.59
CA GLU A 191 -10.82 -11.58 5.82
C GLU A 191 -10.25 -10.64 4.76
N SER A 192 -10.74 -10.76 3.52
CA SER A 192 -10.40 -9.85 2.45
C SER A 192 -11.00 -8.45 2.60
N ARG A 193 -12.01 -8.27 3.45
CA ARG A 193 -12.84 -7.07 3.50
C ARG A 193 -12.71 -6.28 4.78
N ASP A 194 -12.57 -6.96 5.91
CA ASP A 194 -12.72 -6.35 7.23
C ASP A 194 -11.79 -5.14 7.42
N ASN A 195 -12.32 -4.07 8.03
CA ASN A 195 -11.60 -2.82 8.32
C ASN A 195 -10.98 -2.04 7.14
N TYR A 196 -11.39 -2.28 5.88
CA TYR A 196 -10.91 -1.52 4.72
C TYR A 196 -11.91 -0.49 4.13
N GLY A 197 -13.15 -0.43 4.65
CA GLY A 197 -14.23 0.37 4.07
C GLY A 197 -14.00 1.91 4.10
N PRO A 198 -14.77 2.68 3.30
CA PRO A 198 -15.90 2.26 2.47
C PRO A 198 -15.49 1.58 1.14
N TYR A 199 -16.32 0.64 0.68
CA TYR A 199 -16.10 -0.11 -0.56
C TYR A 199 -16.62 0.63 -1.79
N VAL A 200 -16.12 0.24 -2.97
CA VAL A 200 -16.44 0.87 -4.26
C VAL A 200 -17.92 0.61 -4.62
N PRO A 201 -18.75 1.66 -4.73
CA PRO A 201 -20.16 1.50 -5.07
C PRO A 201 -20.37 0.90 -6.47
N GLY A 202 -21.45 0.13 -6.62
CA GLY A 202 -21.86 -0.43 -7.91
C GLY A 202 -20.94 -1.53 -8.45
N VAL A 203 -20.10 -2.13 -7.62
CA VAL A 203 -19.30 -3.32 -7.96
C VAL A 203 -19.52 -4.34 -6.86
N GLY A 204 -19.89 -5.58 -7.19
CA GLY A 204 -20.15 -6.57 -6.15
C GLY A 204 -20.74 -7.89 -6.61
N ALA A 205 -20.75 -8.85 -5.69
CA ALA A 205 -21.42 -10.15 -5.81
C ALA A 205 -22.85 -10.16 -5.21
N VAL A 206 -23.49 -9.00 -5.08
CA VAL A 206 -24.82 -8.84 -4.47
C VAL A 206 -25.71 -8.01 -5.37
N SER A 207 -26.94 -8.48 -5.57
CA SER A 207 -27.98 -7.76 -6.32
C SER A 207 -28.46 -6.50 -5.55
N PRO A 208 -28.34 -5.29 -6.11
CA PRO A 208 -28.68 -4.05 -5.40
C PRO A 208 -30.16 -3.92 -5.00
N SER A 209 -31.08 -4.53 -5.77
CA SER A 209 -32.52 -4.45 -5.50
C SER A 209 -33.00 -5.46 -4.47
N THR A 210 -32.34 -6.61 -4.36
CA THR A 210 -32.80 -7.72 -3.51
C THR A 210 -31.92 -7.96 -2.28
N GLY A 211 -30.69 -7.43 -2.29
CA GLY A 211 -29.68 -7.74 -1.27
C GLY A 211 -29.20 -9.20 -1.29
N LYS A 212 -29.61 -9.99 -2.29
CA LYS A 212 -29.23 -11.41 -2.38
C LYS A 212 -27.86 -11.57 -3.06
N PRO A 213 -27.04 -12.52 -2.60
CA PRO A 213 -25.79 -12.86 -3.26
C PRO A 213 -26.06 -13.47 -4.64
N ILE A 214 -25.16 -13.21 -5.59
CA ILE A 214 -25.09 -13.88 -6.88
C ILE A 214 -24.12 -15.06 -6.72
N ARG A 215 -24.63 -16.29 -6.64
CA ARG A 215 -23.76 -17.44 -6.36
C ARG A 215 -23.04 -17.94 -7.62
N PHE A 216 -21.80 -18.40 -7.44
CA PHE A 216 -21.08 -19.10 -8.51
C PHE A 216 -21.81 -20.39 -8.90
N ASN A 217 -21.73 -20.76 -10.18
CA ASN A 217 -22.45 -21.89 -10.76
C ASN A 217 -23.99 -21.84 -10.53
N ASN A 218 -24.57 -20.63 -10.42
CA ASN A 218 -26.01 -20.42 -10.28
C ASN A 218 -26.54 -19.43 -11.33
N VAL A 219 -27.01 -19.95 -12.46
CA VAL A 219 -27.56 -19.15 -13.57
C VAL A 219 -28.80 -18.34 -13.16
N PRO A 220 -29.77 -18.88 -12.39
CA PRO A 220 -30.95 -18.12 -11.96
C PRO A 220 -30.63 -16.85 -11.15
N ASP A 221 -29.61 -16.89 -10.29
CA ASP A 221 -29.22 -15.71 -9.51
C ASP A 221 -28.71 -14.57 -10.43
N LEU A 222 -27.91 -14.92 -11.47
CA LEU A 222 -27.44 -13.95 -12.46
C LEU A 222 -28.57 -13.44 -13.35
N GLU A 223 -29.44 -14.33 -13.83
CA GLU A 223 -30.61 -13.97 -14.65
C GLU A 223 -31.48 -12.96 -13.91
N ALA A 224 -31.81 -13.22 -12.64
CA ALA A 224 -32.60 -12.29 -11.82
C ALA A 224 -31.91 -10.93 -11.64
N ALA A 225 -30.59 -10.89 -11.49
CA ALA A 225 -29.83 -9.64 -11.37
C ALA A 225 -29.84 -8.85 -12.69
N LEU A 226 -29.65 -9.52 -13.83
CA LEU A 226 -29.63 -8.88 -15.15
C LEU A 226 -31.02 -8.52 -15.67
N ASP A 227 -32.07 -9.27 -15.35
CA ASP A 227 -33.44 -8.88 -15.65
C ASP A 227 -33.83 -7.60 -14.89
N ALA A 228 -33.37 -7.44 -13.64
CA ALA A 228 -33.63 -6.24 -12.84
C ALA A 228 -32.77 -5.03 -13.23
N HIS A 229 -31.47 -5.25 -13.51
CA HIS A 229 -30.47 -4.17 -13.61
C HIS A 229 -29.66 -4.18 -14.90
N GLY A 230 -29.97 -5.06 -15.86
CA GLY A 230 -29.18 -5.27 -17.06
C GLY A 230 -28.98 -4.02 -17.89
N LYS A 231 -29.96 -3.09 -17.91
CA LYS A 231 -29.84 -1.78 -18.58
C LYS A 231 -28.71 -0.91 -18.02
N ASP A 232 -28.44 -1.00 -16.72
CA ASP A 232 -27.44 -0.19 -16.00
C ASP A 232 -26.15 -0.99 -15.73
N THR A 233 -26.12 -2.28 -16.10
CA THR A 233 -24.97 -3.18 -15.88
C THR A 233 -23.96 -3.05 -17.03
N ALA A 234 -22.73 -2.73 -16.71
CA ALA A 234 -21.61 -2.66 -17.65
C ALA A 234 -21.04 -4.04 -17.97
N ALA A 235 -20.78 -4.84 -16.92
CA ALA A 235 -20.14 -6.14 -17.06
C ALA A 235 -20.57 -7.15 -15.99
N PHE A 236 -20.38 -8.43 -16.31
CA PHE A 236 -20.30 -9.53 -15.36
C PHE A 236 -18.89 -10.11 -15.42
N ILE A 237 -18.20 -10.18 -14.28
CA ILE A 237 -16.86 -10.75 -14.15
C ILE A 237 -16.90 -12.08 -13.39
N VAL A 238 -16.24 -13.09 -13.93
CA VAL A 238 -16.23 -14.44 -13.35
C VAL A 238 -14.95 -15.19 -13.69
N GLU A 239 -14.45 -15.99 -12.75
CA GLU A 239 -13.39 -16.99 -13.02
C GLU A 239 -14.02 -18.21 -13.71
N PRO A 240 -13.44 -18.77 -14.80
CA PRO A 240 -13.95 -20.01 -15.40
C PRO A 240 -13.97 -21.21 -14.42
N ILE A 241 -13.02 -21.24 -13.49
CA ILE A 241 -12.96 -22.14 -12.33
C ILE A 241 -12.51 -21.25 -11.17
N GLN A 242 -13.27 -21.20 -10.07
CA GLN A 242 -12.84 -20.42 -8.90
C GLN A 242 -11.65 -21.09 -8.24
N GLY A 243 -10.49 -20.47 -8.35
CA GLY A 243 -9.26 -21.13 -7.96
C GLY A 243 -8.98 -21.03 -6.46
N GLU A 244 -9.04 -19.81 -5.90
CA GLU A 244 -8.84 -19.62 -4.46
C GLU A 244 -9.94 -20.27 -3.63
N ALA A 245 -11.20 -20.30 -4.10
CA ALA A 245 -12.33 -21.04 -3.50
C ALA A 245 -12.15 -22.57 -3.40
N GLY A 246 -10.99 -23.10 -3.78
CA GLY A 246 -10.66 -24.51 -3.73
C GLY A 246 -10.88 -25.23 -5.04
N VAL A 247 -10.58 -24.59 -6.17
CA VAL A 247 -10.70 -25.18 -7.51
C VAL A 247 -12.13 -25.68 -7.76
N VAL A 248 -13.10 -24.78 -7.64
CA VAL A 248 -14.51 -25.09 -7.87
C VAL A 248 -14.77 -25.06 -9.37
N VAL A 249 -14.93 -26.26 -9.95
CA VAL A 249 -15.27 -26.45 -11.36
C VAL A 249 -16.80 -26.29 -11.50
N PRO A 250 -17.30 -25.36 -12.35
CA PRO A 250 -18.73 -25.19 -12.55
C PRO A 250 -19.30 -26.33 -13.43
N ASP A 251 -20.62 -26.33 -13.59
CA ASP A 251 -21.29 -27.22 -14.54
C ASP A 251 -20.85 -26.88 -15.96
N ASP A 252 -20.75 -27.88 -16.84
CA ASP A 252 -20.16 -27.70 -18.17
C ASP A 252 -20.92 -26.66 -19.05
N ASP A 253 -22.21 -26.42 -18.79
CA ASP A 253 -23.02 -25.45 -19.52
C ASP A 253 -23.12 -24.06 -18.85
N TYR A 254 -22.49 -23.87 -17.68
CA TYR A 254 -22.60 -22.64 -16.90
C TYR A 254 -22.12 -21.41 -17.66
N LEU A 255 -20.89 -21.44 -18.18
CA LEU A 255 -20.30 -20.29 -18.88
C LEU A 255 -21.03 -19.98 -20.20
N THR A 256 -21.54 -20.99 -20.89
CA THR A 256 -22.37 -20.81 -22.09
C THR A 256 -23.65 -20.05 -21.77
N LYS A 257 -24.37 -20.47 -20.71
CA LYS A 257 -25.58 -19.77 -20.24
C LYS A 257 -25.28 -18.36 -19.74
N VAL A 258 -24.17 -18.15 -19.03
CA VAL A 258 -23.72 -16.82 -18.61
C VAL A 258 -23.48 -15.91 -19.81
N GLN A 259 -22.76 -16.38 -20.84
CA GLN A 259 -22.51 -15.61 -22.06
C GLN A 259 -23.82 -15.26 -22.79
N GLU A 260 -24.77 -16.19 -22.87
CA GLU A 260 -26.10 -15.96 -23.45
C GLU A 260 -26.87 -14.86 -22.70
N LEU A 261 -26.88 -14.90 -21.37
CA LEU A 261 -27.49 -13.86 -20.53
C LEU A 261 -26.80 -12.50 -20.71
N CYS A 262 -25.46 -12.46 -20.67
CA CYS A 262 -24.71 -11.24 -20.91
C CYS A 262 -25.06 -10.61 -22.27
N LYS A 263 -25.13 -11.43 -23.33
CA LYS A 263 -25.55 -10.98 -24.67
C LYS A 263 -26.99 -10.47 -24.71
N LYS A 264 -27.94 -11.21 -24.10
CA LYS A 264 -29.36 -10.82 -24.01
C LYS A 264 -29.54 -9.41 -23.43
N HIS A 265 -28.72 -9.05 -22.44
CA HIS A 265 -28.81 -7.76 -21.74
C HIS A 265 -27.80 -6.71 -22.21
N ASN A 266 -27.05 -6.97 -23.29
CA ASN A 266 -25.95 -6.13 -23.77
C ASN A 266 -24.96 -5.78 -22.64
N VAL A 267 -24.50 -6.79 -21.91
CA VAL A 267 -23.55 -6.70 -20.80
C VAL A 267 -22.26 -7.41 -21.21
N LEU A 268 -21.10 -6.81 -20.95
CA LEU A 268 -19.82 -7.45 -21.28
C LEU A 268 -19.56 -8.63 -20.34
N LEU A 269 -19.20 -9.79 -20.89
CA LEU A 269 -18.65 -10.89 -20.12
C LEU A 269 -17.13 -10.71 -19.98
N ILE A 270 -16.65 -10.65 -18.74
CA ILE A 270 -15.23 -10.63 -18.40
C ILE A 270 -14.87 -11.99 -17.79
N CYS A 271 -14.01 -12.76 -18.45
CA CYS A 271 -13.45 -13.97 -17.85
C CYS A 271 -12.10 -13.67 -17.21
N ASP A 272 -12.01 -13.90 -15.91
CA ASP A 272 -10.75 -13.84 -15.19
C ASP A 272 -9.98 -15.16 -15.37
N GLU A 273 -9.04 -15.14 -16.31
CA GLU A 273 -8.21 -16.28 -16.69
C GLU A 273 -6.78 -16.17 -16.13
N ILE A 274 -6.57 -15.30 -15.13
CA ILE A 274 -5.25 -15.09 -14.52
C ILE A 274 -4.70 -16.42 -13.98
N GLN A 275 -5.53 -17.27 -13.38
CA GLN A 275 -5.11 -18.57 -12.84
C GLN A 275 -5.42 -19.75 -13.78
N THR A 276 -6.51 -19.70 -14.54
CA THR A 276 -7.02 -20.82 -15.36
C THR A 276 -6.46 -20.85 -16.78
N GLY A 277 -5.94 -19.72 -17.26
CA GLY A 277 -5.40 -19.56 -18.60
C GLY A 277 -3.97 -20.09 -18.76
N ILE A 278 -3.39 -19.79 -19.92
CA ILE A 278 -2.03 -20.19 -20.33
C ILE A 278 -1.83 -21.70 -20.19
N GLY A 279 -2.76 -22.50 -20.72
CA GLY A 279 -2.64 -23.96 -20.81
C GLY A 279 -2.96 -24.73 -19.53
N ARG A 280 -3.13 -24.05 -18.38
CA ARG A 280 -3.28 -24.67 -17.05
C ARG A 280 -4.38 -25.75 -17.01
N THR A 281 -5.49 -25.50 -17.67
CA THR A 281 -6.68 -26.38 -17.66
C THR A 281 -6.74 -27.35 -18.84
N GLY A 282 -5.67 -27.48 -19.63
CA GLY A 282 -5.65 -28.31 -20.84
C GLY A 282 -6.16 -27.59 -22.12
N ARG A 283 -6.44 -26.29 -22.01
CA ARG A 283 -6.73 -25.35 -23.10
C ARG A 283 -5.94 -24.06 -22.88
N MET A 284 -5.68 -23.30 -23.94
CA MET A 284 -4.90 -22.05 -23.81
C MET A 284 -5.66 -21.05 -22.93
N LEU A 285 -6.96 -20.90 -23.16
CA LEU A 285 -7.93 -20.28 -22.26
C LEU A 285 -8.93 -21.32 -21.77
N CYS A 286 -9.27 -21.33 -20.47
CA CYS A 286 -10.24 -22.28 -19.91
C CYS A 286 -11.64 -22.09 -20.49
N SER A 287 -12.02 -20.86 -20.83
CA SER A 287 -13.29 -20.51 -21.49
C SER A 287 -13.51 -21.23 -22.83
N GLU A 288 -12.44 -21.69 -23.50
CA GLU A 288 -12.52 -22.50 -24.71
C GLU A 288 -13.24 -23.84 -24.48
N TRP A 289 -13.21 -24.38 -23.25
CA TRP A 289 -13.94 -25.60 -22.92
C TRP A 289 -15.47 -25.43 -23.07
N ALA A 290 -15.98 -24.21 -22.84
CA ALA A 290 -17.39 -23.89 -23.05
C ALA A 290 -17.71 -23.45 -24.48
N GLY A 291 -16.70 -23.36 -25.37
CA GLY A 291 -16.87 -22.91 -26.75
C GLY A 291 -17.27 -21.43 -26.87
N ILE A 292 -17.04 -20.63 -25.84
CA ILE A 292 -17.36 -19.20 -25.82
C ILE A 292 -16.12 -18.35 -26.10
N LYS A 293 -16.34 -17.10 -26.51
CA LYS A 293 -15.32 -16.05 -26.59
C LYS A 293 -15.78 -14.88 -25.71
N PRO A 294 -15.27 -14.75 -24.47
CA PRO A 294 -15.61 -13.64 -23.58
C PRO A 294 -15.32 -12.28 -24.24
N ASP A 295 -16.07 -11.24 -23.88
CA ASP A 295 -15.88 -9.90 -24.44
C ASP A 295 -14.55 -9.28 -23.97
N LEU A 296 -14.18 -9.56 -22.72
CA LEU A 296 -12.86 -9.25 -22.16
C LEU A 296 -12.28 -10.47 -21.45
N VAL A 297 -10.96 -10.60 -21.50
CA VAL A 297 -10.21 -11.62 -20.74
C VAL A 297 -9.07 -10.94 -19.98
N THR A 298 -8.91 -11.25 -18.70
CA THR A 298 -7.74 -10.83 -17.91
C THR A 298 -6.75 -11.98 -17.80
N LEU A 299 -5.47 -11.70 -18.09
CA LEU A 299 -4.37 -12.65 -17.98
C LEU A 299 -3.27 -12.07 -17.09
N GLY A 300 -2.50 -12.94 -16.45
CA GLY A 300 -1.36 -12.59 -15.60
C GLY A 300 -0.51 -13.82 -15.34
N LYS A 301 0.14 -13.90 -14.17
CA LYS A 301 0.78 -15.12 -13.65
C LYS A 301 1.67 -15.80 -14.72
N ALA A 302 1.21 -16.90 -15.32
CA ALA A 302 1.95 -17.72 -16.26
C ALA A 302 2.21 -17.08 -17.65
N ILE A 303 1.63 -15.91 -17.95
CA ILE A 303 1.85 -15.21 -19.23
C ILE A 303 3.34 -14.86 -19.49
N SER A 304 4.15 -14.80 -18.43
CA SER A 304 5.60 -14.60 -18.45
C SER A 304 6.38 -15.80 -17.87
N GLY A 305 5.70 -16.93 -17.66
CA GLY A 305 6.24 -18.13 -17.03
C GLY A 305 6.77 -17.94 -15.62
N GLY A 306 6.21 -16.98 -14.87
CA GLY A 306 6.58 -16.72 -13.48
C GLY A 306 7.92 -16.01 -13.32
N MET A 307 8.54 -15.57 -14.42
CA MET A 307 9.86 -14.94 -14.44
C MET A 307 9.80 -13.42 -14.22
N TYR A 308 8.73 -12.76 -14.67
CA TYR A 308 8.58 -11.31 -14.58
C TYR A 308 7.09 -10.90 -14.40
N PRO A 309 6.75 -9.88 -13.60
CA PRO A 309 5.36 -9.42 -13.48
C PRO A 309 4.83 -8.87 -14.81
N VAL A 310 3.91 -9.60 -15.43
CA VAL A 310 3.20 -9.20 -16.64
C VAL A 310 1.73 -9.60 -16.50
N SER A 311 0.84 -8.70 -16.88
CA SER A 311 -0.58 -8.98 -17.02
C SER A 311 -1.16 -8.21 -18.19
N CYS A 312 -2.36 -8.58 -18.63
CA CYS A 312 -3.03 -7.85 -19.69
C CYS A 312 -4.53 -8.03 -19.71
N VAL A 313 -5.22 -7.10 -20.36
CA VAL A 313 -6.62 -7.22 -20.75
C VAL A 313 -6.71 -7.40 -22.26
N LEU A 314 -7.42 -8.43 -22.69
CA LEU A 314 -7.74 -8.71 -24.09
C LEU A 314 -9.18 -8.30 -24.39
N GLY A 315 -9.44 -7.78 -25.58
CA GLY A 315 -10.80 -7.38 -25.98
C GLY A 315 -10.94 -7.02 -27.45
N SER A 316 -12.17 -6.75 -27.87
CA SER A 316 -12.47 -6.22 -29.20
C SER A 316 -12.02 -4.77 -29.35
N LYS A 317 -11.81 -4.31 -30.58
CA LYS A 317 -11.48 -2.89 -30.85
C LYS A 317 -12.53 -1.93 -30.30
N GLU A 318 -13.81 -2.25 -30.48
CA GLU A 318 -14.93 -1.41 -30.07
C GLU A 318 -14.91 -1.13 -28.56
N VAL A 319 -14.64 -2.17 -27.76
CA VAL A 319 -14.59 -2.05 -26.30
C VAL A 319 -13.28 -1.41 -25.84
N MET A 320 -12.14 -1.86 -26.37
CA MET A 320 -10.81 -1.45 -25.91
C MET A 320 -10.44 -0.01 -26.28
N LEU A 321 -10.90 0.48 -27.45
CA LEU A 321 -10.61 1.85 -27.90
C LEU A 321 -11.47 2.91 -27.18
N THR A 322 -12.34 2.51 -26.25
CA THR A 322 -12.95 3.47 -25.32
C THR A 322 -11.92 4.10 -24.39
N ILE A 323 -10.80 3.40 -24.10
CA ILE A 323 -9.64 3.94 -23.40
C ILE A 323 -8.83 4.81 -24.36
N GLU A 324 -8.73 6.09 -24.05
CA GLU A 324 -8.07 7.11 -24.87
C GLU A 324 -6.75 7.55 -24.20
N PRO A 325 -5.82 8.16 -24.96
CA PRO A 325 -4.62 8.76 -24.38
C PRO A 325 -4.93 9.62 -23.15
N GLY A 326 -4.18 9.42 -22.06
CA GLY A 326 -4.35 10.15 -20.79
C GLY A 326 -5.43 9.59 -19.85
N THR A 327 -6.28 8.65 -20.29
CA THR A 327 -7.39 8.14 -19.44
C THR A 327 -7.05 6.87 -18.65
N HIS A 328 -5.93 6.24 -18.96
CA HIS A 328 -5.35 5.10 -18.25
C HIS A 328 -3.84 5.04 -18.53
N GLY A 329 -3.05 4.51 -17.59
CA GLY A 329 -1.61 4.36 -17.76
C GLY A 329 -0.99 3.48 -16.68
N SER A 330 0.21 2.98 -16.96
CA SER A 330 1.04 2.21 -16.04
C SER A 330 2.51 2.46 -16.41
N THR A 331 3.36 2.71 -15.41
CA THR A 331 4.80 2.95 -15.63
C THR A 331 5.47 1.75 -16.29
N TYR A 332 5.21 0.55 -15.75
CA TYR A 332 5.79 -0.71 -16.19
C TYR A 332 4.91 -1.48 -17.18
N GLY A 333 3.64 -1.10 -17.37
CA GLY A 333 2.75 -1.76 -18.31
C GLY A 333 3.26 -1.65 -19.75
N GLY A 334 3.62 -2.79 -20.34
CA GLY A 334 4.18 -2.85 -21.71
C GLY A 334 5.67 -2.54 -21.79
N ASN A 335 6.41 -2.67 -20.68
CA ASN A 335 7.86 -2.53 -20.68
C ASN A 335 8.54 -3.60 -21.57
N PRO A 336 9.65 -3.26 -22.27
CA PRO A 336 10.35 -4.19 -23.17
C PRO A 336 10.77 -5.51 -22.52
N LEU A 337 11.23 -5.49 -21.26
CA LEU A 337 11.71 -6.69 -20.56
C LEU A 337 10.59 -7.72 -20.37
N GLY A 338 9.48 -7.31 -19.78
CA GLY A 338 8.29 -8.14 -19.60
C GLY A 338 7.71 -8.62 -20.93
N CYS A 339 7.72 -7.77 -21.96
CA CYS A 339 7.25 -8.13 -23.29
C CYS A 339 8.10 -9.26 -23.91
N ALA A 340 9.43 -9.16 -23.88
CA ALA A 340 10.31 -10.19 -24.43
C ALA A 340 10.17 -11.53 -23.71
N VAL A 341 10.17 -11.50 -22.37
CA VAL A 341 9.97 -12.69 -21.53
C VAL A 341 8.62 -13.33 -21.79
N SER A 342 7.56 -12.54 -21.94
CA SER A 342 6.22 -13.04 -22.21
C SER A 342 6.07 -13.63 -23.61
N ILE A 343 6.70 -13.05 -24.65
CA ILE A 343 6.75 -13.67 -25.98
C ILE A 343 7.35 -15.07 -25.87
N ARG A 344 8.53 -15.20 -25.25
CA ARG A 344 9.21 -16.49 -25.10
C ARG A 344 8.40 -17.48 -24.28
N ALA A 345 7.74 -17.02 -23.22
CA ALA A 345 6.86 -17.85 -22.40
C ALA A 345 5.68 -18.43 -23.18
N LEU A 346 5.09 -17.67 -24.10
CA LEU A 346 4.01 -18.14 -24.96
C LEU A 346 4.51 -19.08 -26.07
N GLU A 347 5.71 -18.85 -26.61
CA GLU A 347 6.35 -19.77 -27.57
C GLU A 347 6.63 -21.14 -26.94
N ILE A 348 7.17 -21.18 -25.72
CA ILE A 348 7.42 -22.44 -25.00
C ILE A 348 6.14 -23.26 -24.82
N MET A 349 5.00 -22.61 -24.58
CA MET A 349 3.71 -23.31 -24.48
C MET A 349 3.35 -24.08 -25.75
N GLU A 350 3.70 -23.54 -26.92
CA GLU A 350 3.47 -24.13 -28.24
C GLU A 350 4.56 -25.17 -28.57
N GLU A 351 5.83 -24.83 -28.41
CA GLU A 351 7.00 -25.67 -28.75
C GLU A 351 7.04 -26.97 -27.95
N GLU A 352 6.65 -26.93 -26.68
CA GLU A 352 6.66 -28.09 -25.79
C GLU A 352 5.29 -28.75 -25.62
N ASP A 353 4.27 -28.28 -26.33
CA ASP A 353 2.89 -28.75 -26.24
C ASP A 353 2.37 -28.86 -24.79
N LEU A 354 2.66 -27.84 -23.99
CA LEU A 354 2.38 -27.85 -22.54
C LEU A 354 0.87 -27.92 -22.26
N THR A 355 0.04 -27.43 -23.17
CA THR A 355 -1.42 -27.50 -23.06
C THR A 355 -1.92 -28.95 -23.16
N ALA A 356 -1.44 -29.72 -24.14
CA ALA A 356 -1.82 -31.14 -24.25
C ALA A 356 -1.25 -31.98 -23.10
N LYS A 357 0.00 -31.69 -22.69
CA LYS A 357 0.60 -32.32 -21.49
C LYS A 357 -0.23 -32.06 -20.24
N ALA A 358 -0.66 -30.82 -20.01
CA ALA A 358 -1.49 -30.47 -18.86
C ALA A 358 -2.80 -31.28 -18.84
N GLN A 359 -3.42 -31.51 -20.00
CA GLN A 359 -4.61 -32.32 -20.12
C GLN A 359 -4.33 -33.79 -19.79
N ALA A 360 -3.33 -34.40 -20.43
CA ALA A 360 -3.00 -35.81 -20.26
C ALA A 360 -2.56 -36.13 -18.83
N LEU A 361 -1.58 -35.37 -18.32
CA LEU A 361 -1.03 -35.54 -16.97
C LEU A 361 -2.02 -35.15 -15.88
N GLY A 362 -2.88 -34.16 -16.15
CA GLY A 362 -4.00 -33.81 -15.28
C GLY A 362 -4.98 -34.95 -15.07
N ASN A 363 -5.34 -35.65 -16.15
CA ASN A 363 -6.21 -36.83 -16.08
C ASN A 363 -5.54 -37.96 -15.30
N LEU A 364 -4.27 -38.24 -15.58
CA LEU A 364 -3.49 -39.23 -14.83
C LEU A 364 -3.48 -38.91 -13.33
N PHE A 365 -3.19 -37.65 -12.97
CA PHE A 365 -3.07 -37.25 -11.58
C PHE A 365 -4.41 -37.35 -10.84
N ARG A 366 -5.51 -36.86 -11.43
CA ARG A 366 -6.86 -36.99 -10.83
C ARG A 366 -7.30 -38.45 -10.69
N GLN A 367 -7.03 -39.28 -11.70
CA GLN A 367 -7.36 -40.71 -11.64
C GLN A 367 -6.57 -41.40 -10.52
N GLY A 368 -5.27 -41.14 -10.42
CA GLY A 368 -4.44 -41.69 -9.35
C GLY A 368 -4.90 -41.26 -7.95
N LEU A 369 -5.32 -40.01 -7.78
CA LEU A 369 -5.88 -39.52 -6.51
C LEU A 369 -7.19 -40.22 -6.15
N ALA A 370 -8.06 -40.47 -7.13
CA ALA A 370 -9.29 -41.23 -6.92
C ALA A 370 -9.02 -42.70 -6.58
N ASP A 371 -7.98 -43.30 -7.19
CA ASP A 371 -7.60 -44.69 -6.98
C ASP A 371 -6.97 -44.98 -5.60
N LEU A 372 -6.59 -43.95 -4.83
CA LEU A 372 -6.15 -44.10 -3.44
C LEU A 372 -7.26 -44.67 -2.53
N LYS A 373 -8.54 -44.52 -2.91
CA LYS A 373 -9.71 -45.11 -2.21
C LYS A 373 -9.71 -44.92 -0.69
N SER A 374 -9.29 -43.75 -0.22
CA SER A 374 -9.24 -43.43 1.22
C SER A 374 -10.54 -42.78 1.70
N PRO A 375 -11.05 -43.12 2.90
CA PRO A 375 -12.19 -42.43 3.51
C PRO A 375 -11.90 -40.96 3.82
N MET A 376 -10.64 -40.54 3.88
CA MET A 376 -10.27 -39.13 4.04
C MET A 376 -10.51 -38.30 2.78
N ILE A 377 -10.58 -38.91 1.60
CA ILE A 377 -10.80 -38.18 0.35
C ILE A 377 -12.30 -38.12 0.07
N LYS A 378 -12.88 -36.92 0.17
CA LYS A 378 -14.31 -36.69 -0.09
C LYS A 378 -14.60 -36.42 -1.56
N LEU A 379 -13.74 -35.64 -2.21
CA LEU A 379 -13.92 -35.21 -3.60
C LEU A 379 -12.56 -34.89 -4.23
N VAL A 380 -12.33 -35.41 -5.43
CA VAL A 380 -11.26 -34.99 -6.32
C VAL A 380 -11.89 -34.20 -7.47
N ARG A 381 -11.39 -32.99 -7.74
CA ARG A 381 -11.92 -32.12 -8.82
C ARG A 381 -10.82 -31.32 -9.48
N GLY A 382 -11.08 -30.85 -10.70
CA GLY A 382 -10.15 -30.02 -11.47
C GLY A 382 -10.29 -30.19 -12.99
N LYS A 383 -9.56 -29.37 -13.75
CA LYS A 383 -9.32 -29.52 -15.20
C LYS A 383 -7.82 -29.30 -15.47
N GLY A 384 -7.26 -30.01 -16.44
CA GLY A 384 -5.81 -30.01 -16.69
C GLY A 384 -4.99 -30.27 -15.42
N LEU A 385 -3.92 -29.51 -15.19
CA LEU A 385 -3.10 -29.59 -13.97
C LEU A 385 -3.54 -28.56 -12.91
N LEU A 386 -4.81 -28.13 -12.88
CA LEU A 386 -5.39 -27.39 -11.76
C LEU A 386 -6.33 -28.33 -11.01
N ASN A 387 -5.84 -28.95 -9.94
CA ASN A 387 -6.58 -29.97 -9.19
C ASN A 387 -6.72 -29.61 -7.72
N ALA A 388 -7.74 -30.17 -7.08
CA ALA A 388 -7.90 -30.12 -5.64
C ALA A 388 -8.49 -31.43 -5.09
N VAL A 389 -8.17 -31.68 -3.82
CA VAL A 389 -8.74 -32.76 -3.02
C VAL A 389 -9.43 -32.15 -1.81
N VAL A 390 -10.73 -32.43 -1.65
CA VAL A 390 -11.46 -32.08 -0.43
C VAL A 390 -11.30 -33.20 0.57
N ILE A 391 -10.77 -32.87 1.76
CA ILE A 391 -10.48 -33.83 2.83
C ILE A 391 -11.65 -33.87 3.83
N ASP A 392 -12.01 -35.06 4.29
CA ASP A 392 -12.91 -35.25 5.43
C ASP A 392 -12.09 -35.29 6.73
N GLU A 393 -12.02 -34.15 7.42
CA GLU A 393 -11.28 -34.01 8.69
C GLU A 393 -11.85 -34.90 9.82
N SER A 394 -13.07 -35.43 9.70
CA SER A 394 -13.55 -36.43 10.66
C SER A 394 -12.81 -37.78 10.57
N LYS A 395 -12.03 -37.98 9.50
CA LYS A 395 -11.28 -39.22 9.21
C LYS A 395 -9.77 -39.08 9.41
N THR A 396 -9.29 -37.93 9.85
CA THR A 396 -7.86 -37.61 9.98
C THR A 396 -7.29 -37.88 11.38
N GLY A 397 -8.07 -38.44 12.30
CA GLY A 397 -7.63 -38.69 13.67
C GLY A 397 -7.47 -37.42 14.52
N GLY A 398 -8.09 -36.30 14.12
CA GLY A 398 -8.00 -35.00 14.81
C GLY A 398 -7.10 -33.97 14.13
N HIS A 399 -6.47 -34.34 13.01
CA HIS A 399 -5.58 -33.46 12.24
C HIS A 399 -6.34 -32.65 11.17
N SER A 400 -5.83 -31.47 10.85
CA SER A 400 -6.36 -30.59 9.80
C SER A 400 -5.78 -30.90 8.42
N ALA A 401 -6.30 -30.25 7.37
CA ALA A 401 -5.65 -30.28 6.06
C ALA A 401 -4.29 -29.55 6.04
N TRP A 402 -4.04 -28.61 6.97
CA TRP A 402 -2.72 -28.01 7.17
C TRP A 402 -1.70 -29.05 7.65
N ASP A 403 -2.08 -29.86 8.63
CA ASP A 403 -1.25 -30.94 9.17
C ASP A 403 -0.92 -31.99 8.11
N LEU A 404 -1.87 -32.30 7.23
CA LEU A 404 -1.60 -33.14 6.05
C LEU A 404 -0.53 -32.49 5.16
N CYS A 405 -0.61 -31.18 4.88
CA CYS A 405 0.40 -30.49 4.08
C CYS A 405 1.78 -30.44 4.75
N MET A 406 1.85 -30.34 6.08
CA MET A 406 3.09 -30.47 6.85
C MET A 406 3.70 -31.88 6.71
N LEU A 407 2.86 -32.91 6.74
CA LEU A 407 3.29 -34.29 6.51
C LEU A 407 3.71 -34.56 5.05
N LEU A 408 3.05 -33.93 4.08
CA LEU A 408 3.49 -33.99 2.67
C LEU A 408 4.85 -33.33 2.52
N LYS A 409 5.06 -32.16 3.15
CA LYS A 409 6.35 -31.46 3.16
C LYS A 409 7.45 -32.34 3.72
N SER A 410 7.25 -32.97 4.88
CA SER A 410 8.28 -33.83 5.49
C SER A 410 8.65 -35.04 4.62
N LYS A 411 7.80 -35.40 3.65
CA LYS A 411 8.01 -36.46 2.66
C LYS A 411 8.50 -35.95 1.29
N GLY A 412 8.77 -34.65 1.13
CA GLY A 412 9.29 -34.08 -0.12
C GLY A 412 8.23 -33.61 -1.12
N LEU A 413 6.98 -33.36 -0.71
CA LEU A 413 5.93 -32.84 -1.59
C LEU A 413 5.33 -31.54 -1.02
N LEU A 414 5.28 -30.49 -1.83
CA LEU A 414 4.68 -29.22 -1.42
C LEU A 414 3.29 -29.04 -1.99
N ALA A 415 2.31 -28.93 -1.10
CA ALA A 415 0.94 -28.55 -1.40
C ALA A 415 0.44 -27.62 -0.29
N LYS A 416 -0.55 -26.78 -0.57
CA LYS A 416 -1.10 -25.85 0.42
C LYS A 416 -2.62 -25.98 0.47
N PRO A 417 -3.24 -25.97 1.66
CA PRO A 417 -4.68 -25.94 1.74
C PRO A 417 -5.22 -24.56 1.36
N THR A 418 -6.49 -24.54 0.97
CA THR A 418 -7.31 -23.34 0.82
C THR A 418 -8.68 -23.65 1.42
N HIS A 419 -9.34 -22.67 2.03
CA HIS A 419 -10.65 -22.83 2.70
C HIS A 419 -10.76 -24.09 3.58
N GLU A 420 -10.05 -24.10 4.70
CA GLU A 420 -10.02 -25.14 5.74
C GLU A 420 -9.52 -26.50 5.22
N ASN A 421 -10.37 -27.26 4.53
CA ASN A 421 -10.18 -28.70 4.30
C ASN A 421 -9.84 -29.08 2.85
N ILE A 422 -9.47 -28.13 2.00
CA ILE A 422 -9.25 -28.36 0.56
C ILE A 422 -7.77 -28.22 0.23
N ILE A 423 -7.13 -29.29 -0.24
CA ILE A 423 -5.72 -29.27 -0.67
C ILE A 423 -5.65 -28.98 -2.16
N ARG A 424 -4.95 -27.92 -2.55
CA ARG A 424 -4.70 -27.59 -3.95
C ARG A 424 -3.44 -28.28 -4.45
N LEU A 425 -3.54 -28.86 -5.64
CA LEU A 425 -2.49 -29.58 -6.36
C LEU A 425 -2.41 -29.05 -7.79
N ALA A 426 -1.52 -28.09 -8.00
CA ALA A 426 -1.26 -27.44 -9.28
C ALA A 426 0.25 -27.37 -9.56
N PRO A 427 0.91 -28.46 -9.99
CA PRO A 427 2.34 -28.45 -10.32
C PRO A 427 2.63 -27.67 -11.62
N PRO A 428 3.89 -27.32 -11.93
CA PRO A 428 4.26 -26.83 -13.26
C PRO A 428 3.85 -27.81 -14.36
N LEU A 429 3.53 -27.32 -15.55
CA LEU A 429 3.06 -28.14 -16.67
C LEU A 429 4.15 -29.04 -17.27
N VAL A 430 5.41 -28.72 -16.98
CA VAL A 430 6.59 -29.54 -17.30
C VAL A 430 6.81 -30.72 -16.34
N ILE A 431 5.94 -30.90 -15.33
CA ILE A 431 6.00 -32.08 -14.46
C ILE A 431 5.97 -33.37 -15.29
N THR A 432 6.76 -34.35 -14.89
CA THR A 432 6.83 -35.63 -15.59
C THR A 432 5.81 -36.63 -15.03
N GLU A 433 5.48 -37.66 -15.81
CA GLU A 433 4.66 -38.78 -15.35
C GLU A 433 5.27 -39.47 -14.11
N GLU A 434 6.60 -39.60 -14.05
CA GLU A 434 7.33 -40.17 -12.91
C GLU A 434 7.13 -39.32 -11.65
N GLN A 435 7.29 -38.00 -11.75
CA GLN A 435 7.04 -37.08 -10.63
C GLN A 435 5.58 -37.11 -10.16
N ILE A 436 4.62 -37.32 -11.08
CA ILE A 436 3.21 -37.51 -10.69
C ILE A 436 3.03 -38.82 -9.92
N LYS A 437 3.68 -39.92 -10.35
CA LYS A 437 3.64 -41.20 -9.63
C LYS A 437 4.26 -41.07 -8.24
N ASP A 438 5.37 -40.33 -8.11
CA ASP A 438 5.99 -40.04 -6.82
C ASP A 438 5.08 -39.19 -5.92
N ALA A 439 4.47 -38.14 -6.47
CA ALA A 439 3.51 -37.31 -5.74
C ALA A 439 2.32 -38.16 -5.24
N LEU A 440 1.75 -39.01 -6.09
CA LEU A 440 0.67 -39.92 -5.72
C LEU A 440 1.07 -40.91 -4.62
N ARG A 441 2.29 -41.46 -4.71
CA ARG A 441 2.84 -42.35 -3.68
C ARG A 441 2.97 -41.62 -2.34
N ILE A 442 3.57 -40.43 -2.33
CA ILE A 442 3.75 -39.59 -1.13
C ILE A 442 2.39 -39.24 -0.52
N ILE A 443 1.41 -38.82 -1.34
CA ILE A 443 0.05 -38.51 -0.89
C ILE A 443 -0.61 -39.75 -0.27
N GLY A 444 -0.50 -40.91 -0.93
CA GLY A 444 -1.03 -42.18 -0.40
C GLY A 444 -0.44 -42.55 0.96
N GLU A 445 0.89 -42.47 1.09
CA GLU A 445 1.60 -42.71 2.36
C GLU A 445 1.15 -41.74 3.46
N ALA A 446 1.06 -40.43 3.15
CA ALA A 446 0.65 -39.41 4.12
C ALA A 446 -0.80 -39.59 4.58
N ILE A 447 -1.71 -39.95 3.68
CA ILE A 447 -3.11 -40.22 4.01
C ILE A 447 -3.26 -41.45 4.92
N ILE A 448 -2.44 -42.49 4.74
CA ILE A 448 -2.46 -43.67 5.61
C ILE A 448 -1.87 -43.34 6.99
N GLU A 449 -0.83 -42.50 7.02
CA GLU A 449 -0.07 -42.18 8.21
C GLU A 449 -0.78 -41.16 9.12
N LEU A 450 -1.38 -40.10 8.55
CA LEU A 450 -1.92 -38.95 9.30
C LEU A 450 -2.88 -39.34 10.45
N PRO A 451 -3.87 -40.25 10.28
CA PRO A 451 -4.79 -40.61 11.37
C PRO A 451 -4.12 -41.22 12.60
N ASN A 452 -2.91 -41.75 12.43
CA ASN A 452 -2.13 -42.42 13.46
C ASN A 452 -0.89 -41.64 13.88
N LEU A 453 -0.65 -40.46 13.29
CA LEU A 453 0.48 -39.60 13.62
C LEU A 453 0.28 -39.06 15.04
N LYS A 454 1.12 -39.50 15.99
CA LYS A 454 1.03 -39.11 17.41
C LYS A 454 2.41 -39.05 18.06
N GLY A 455 2.51 -38.28 19.14
CA GLY A 455 3.68 -38.28 20.03
C GLY A 455 4.92 -37.65 19.38
N ALA A 456 6.10 -38.23 19.59
CA ALA A 456 7.36 -37.61 19.14
C ALA A 456 7.41 -37.35 17.63
N LYS A 457 6.86 -38.26 16.81
CA LYS A 457 6.83 -38.12 15.34
C LYS A 457 5.89 -37.00 14.89
N GLU A 458 4.77 -36.82 15.60
CA GLU A 458 3.84 -35.71 15.35
C GLU A 458 4.54 -34.37 15.62
N HIS A 459 5.24 -34.25 16.76
CA HIS A 459 5.99 -33.04 17.11
C HIS A 459 7.12 -32.70 16.12
N GLU A 460 7.74 -33.70 15.50
CA GLU A 460 8.76 -33.51 14.47
C GLU A 460 8.17 -32.98 13.15
N VAL A 461 7.03 -33.53 12.73
CA VAL A 461 6.36 -33.15 11.48
C VAL A 461 5.58 -31.85 11.65
N ILE A 462 4.91 -31.68 12.80
CA ILE A 462 4.01 -30.60 13.17
C ILE A 462 4.54 -30.01 14.48
N PRO A 463 5.52 -29.09 14.41
CA PRO A 463 6.05 -28.43 15.60
C PRO A 463 4.95 -27.61 16.29
N ASP A 464 5.13 -27.31 17.59
CA ASP A 464 4.09 -26.64 18.39
C ASP A 464 3.65 -25.29 17.84
N SER A 465 4.52 -24.57 17.10
CA SER A 465 4.17 -23.32 16.42
C SER A 465 3.18 -23.49 15.26
N GLU A 466 3.01 -24.71 14.75
CA GLU A 466 2.17 -25.04 13.59
C GLU A 466 0.91 -25.83 13.98
N LYS A 467 0.75 -26.16 15.26
CA LYS A 467 -0.46 -26.85 15.74
C LYS A 467 -1.64 -25.90 15.84
N GLY A 468 -2.81 -26.37 15.39
CA GLY A 468 -4.04 -25.57 15.44
C GLY A 468 -4.09 -24.42 14.43
N VAL A 469 -3.19 -24.42 13.44
CA VAL A 469 -3.26 -23.49 12.31
C VAL A 469 -4.48 -23.85 11.46
N HIS A 470 -5.45 -22.95 11.42
CA HIS A 470 -6.62 -23.06 10.56
C HIS A 470 -6.51 -22.03 9.44
N ILE A 471 -6.42 -22.50 8.19
CA ILE A 471 -6.51 -21.63 7.02
C ILE A 471 -7.99 -21.32 6.78
N HIS A 472 -8.45 -20.23 7.39
CA HIS A 472 -9.85 -19.82 7.29
C HIS A 472 -10.16 -19.24 5.90
N ALA A 473 -11.37 -19.54 5.46
CA ALA A 473 -12.18 -18.62 4.66
C ALA A 473 -13.64 -19.06 4.85
N LEU A 474 -14.40 -18.23 5.56
CA LEU A 474 -15.71 -18.55 6.13
C LEU A 474 -16.74 -18.88 5.05
N ARG A 475 -17.30 -20.09 5.09
CA ARG A 475 -18.56 -20.40 4.39
C ARG A 475 -19.71 -19.58 5.00
N VAL A 476 -20.41 -18.82 4.17
CA VAL A 476 -21.75 -18.33 4.51
C VAL A 476 -22.72 -19.51 4.42
N HIS A 477 -22.98 -20.19 5.54
CA HIS A 477 -24.21 -21.00 5.66
C HIS A 477 -25.33 -20.08 6.13
N GLY A 478 -26.39 -20.00 5.31
CA GLY A 478 -27.64 -19.34 5.66
C GLY A 478 -28.24 -19.98 6.91
N GLY A 479 -27.97 -19.38 8.06
CA GLY A 479 -28.51 -19.73 9.35
C GLY A 479 -28.41 -18.50 10.23
N ILE A 480 -29.55 -18.08 10.78
CA ILE A 480 -29.65 -16.96 11.73
C ILE A 480 -28.57 -17.12 12.80
N PRO A 481 -27.64 -16.17 13.00
CA PRO A 481 -26.65 -16.28 14.05
C PRO A 481 -27.37 -16.32 15.40
N GLN A 482 -27.32 -17.48 16.05
CA GLN A 482 -27.74 -17.62 17.44
C GLN A 482 -26.78 -16.80 18.30
N LEU A 483 -27.36 -15.72 18.81
CA LEU A 483 -26.81 -14.74 19.72
C LEU A 483 -26.54 -15.39 21.09
N ILE A 484 -25.37 -16.01 21.32
CA ILE A 484 -24.98 -16.48 22.65
C ILE A 484 -23.47 -16.27 22.89
N PHE A 485 -23.19 -15.58 24.01
CA PHE A 485 -21.89 -15.27 24.66
C PHE A 485 -21.13 -14.01 24.23
N HIS A 486 -21.57 -12.86 24.77
CA HIS A 486 -20.69 -11.86 25.43
C HIS A 486 -21.51 -10.94 26.39
N VAL A 487 -22.25 -11.53 27.34
CA VAL A 487 -22.95 -10.79 28.42
C VAL A 487 -22.46 -11.20 29.82
N SER A 488 -21.48 -12.11 29.93
CA SER A 488 -21.02 -12.60 31.25
C SER A 488 -19.84 -11.82 31.86
N ALA A 489 -19.21 -10.87 31.14
CA ALA A 489 -18.06 -10.13 31.66
C ALA A 489 -18.42 -8.78 32.31
N SER A 490 -19.58 -8.20 31.97
CA SER A 490 -19.98 -6.87 32.45
C SER A 490 -20.85 -6.90 33.73
N ALA A 491 -21.41 -8.05 34.09
CA ALA A 491 -22.28 -8.19 35.28
C ALA A 491 -21.49 -8.44 36.58
N THR A 492 -20.32 -9.08 36.50
CA THR A 492 -19.48 -9.39 37.67
C THR A 492 -18.68 -8.17 38.15
N LEU A 493 -18.32 -7.26 37.23
CA LEU A 493 -17.63 -6.00 37.57
C LEU A 493 -18.55 -5.00 38.29
N LEU A 494 -19.87 -5.05 38.02
CA LEU A 494 -20.86 -4.16 38.66
C LEU A 494 -21.22 -4.56 40.09
N LEU A 495 -21.10 -5.85 40.45
CA LEU A 495 -21.38 -6.35 41.80
C LEU A 495 -20.19 -6.18 42.76
N LEU A 496 -18.97 -6.00 42.25
CA LEU A 496 -17.77 -5.75 43.05
C LEU A 496 -17.58 -4.27 43.43
N LEU A 497 -18.20 -3.33 42.70
CA LEU A 497 -18.13 -1.89 42.99
C LEU A 497 -19.07 -1.42 44.12
N PHE A 498 -19.95 -2.28 44.64
CA PHE A 498 -20.95 -1.91 45.65
C PHE A 498 -20.59 -2.22 47.11
N ASN A 499 -19.37 -2.72 47.40
CA ASN A 499 -19.04 -3.19 48.76
C ASN A 499 -17.81 -2.56 49.42
N TYR A 500 -17.37 -1.36 49.00
CA TYR A 500 -16.39 -0.58 49.76
C TYR A 500 -16.93 0.78 50.22
N GLN A 501 -17.59 0.71 51.38
CA GLN A 501 -17.78 1.72 52.42
C GLN A 501 -18.66 2.96 52.17
N PRO A 502 -19.39 3.40 53.22
CA PRO A 502 -20.58 4.25 53.12
C PRO A 502 -20.28 5.70 53.50
N ASN A 503 -20.88 6.67 52.80
CA ASN A 503 -21.72 7.71 53.41
C ASN A 503 -22.11 8.83 52.42
N HIS A 504 -23.41 9.14 52.45
CA HIS A 504 -24.11 10.35 52.01
C HIS A 504 -23.79 10.93 50.62
N THR A 505 -24.63 10.55 49.62
CA THR A 505 -25.57 11.45 48.92
C THR A 505 -26.35 10.62 47.87
N VAL A 506 -27.38 9.91 48.34
CA VAL A 506 -28.32 9.15 47.50
C VAL A 506 -29.65 9.88 47.53
N CYS A 507 -30.07 10.50 46.42
CA CYS A 507 -31.50 10.76 46.18
C CYS A 507 -31.90 11.10 44.72
N TYR A 508 -31.00 11.47 43.81
CA TYR A 508 -31.42 11.93 42.46
C TYR A 508 -31.32 10.91 41.31
N CYS A 509 -30.58 9.80 41.47
CA CYS A 509 -30.37 8.83 40.37
C CYS A 509 -31.40 7.67 40.33
N ALA A 510 -32.13 7.42 41.42
CA ALA A 510 -33.10 6.31 41.48
C ALA A 510 -34.42 6.61 40.73
N GLU A 511 -34.87 7.88 40.71
CA GLU A 511 -36.12 8.26 40.04
C GLU A 511 -36.00 8.25 38.50
N VAL A 512 -34.84 8.64 37.96
CA VAL A 512 -34.59 8.67 36.51
C VAL A 512 -34.51 7.26 35.93
N LEU A 513 -33.89 6.31 36.66
CA LEU A 513 -33.81 4.91 36.25
C LEU A 513 -35.18 4.21 36.31
N HIS A 514 -36.02 4.54 37.30
CA HIS A 514 -37.34 3.95 37.47
C HIS A 514 -38.34 4.42 36.40
N ILE A 515 -38.18 5.64 35.90
CA ILE A 515 -38.97 6.19 34.77
C ILE A 515 -38.52 5.55 33.45
N GLY A 516 -37.20 5.38 33.23
CA GLY A 516 -36.65 4.72 32.03
C GLY A 516 -37.10 3.27 31.86
N VAL A 517 -37.07 2.48 32.94
CA VAL A 517 -37.50 1.07 32.92
C VAL A 517 -39.02 0.93 32.72
N LYS A 518 -39.83 1.87 33.24
CA LYS A 518 -41.29 1.90 33.01
C LYS A 518 -41.64 2.27 31.56
N LEU A 519 -40.88 3.16 30.92
CA LEU A 519 -41.10 3.52 29.51
C LEU A 519 -40.71 2.39 28.55
N ILE A 520 -39.60 1.68 28.81
CA ILE A 520 -39.15 0.56 27.98
C ILE A 520 -40.12 -0.63 28.08
N ARG A 521 -40.65 -0.94 29.28
CA ARG A 521 -41.70 -1.95 29.44
C ARG A 521 -43.00 -1.61 28.72
N LYS A 522 -43.39 -0.33 28.68
CA LYS A 522 -44.60 0.11 27.96
C LYS A 522 -44.45 -0.02 26.44
N HIS A 523 -43.25 0.18 25.91
CA HIS A 523 -43.02 0.09 24.47
C HIS A 523 -42.89 -1.37 23.98
N ALA A 524 -42.29 -2.25 24.78
CA ALA A 524 -42.24 -3.69 24.51
C ALA A 524 -43.64 -4.33 24.46
N LEU A 525 -44.57 -3.89 25.33
CA LEU A 525 -45.97 -4.34 25.32
C LEU A 525 -46.76 -3.85 24.09
N TYR A 526 -46.46 -2.66 23.57
CA TYR A 526 -47.10 -2.13 22.36
C TYR A 526 -46.59 -2.80 21.07
N SER A 527 -45.30 -3.14 21.00
CA SER A 527 -44.72 -3.88 19.88
C SER A 527 -45.21 -5.35 19.85
N LEU A 528 -45.40 -5.97 21.02
CA LEU A 528 -46.01 -7.31 21.12
C LEU A 528 -47.50 -7.29 20.72
N ALA A 529 -48.26 -6.24 21.09
CA ALA A 529 -49.66 -6.10 20.72
C ALA A 529 -49.87 -5.87 19.22
N SER A 530 -48.96 -5.14 18.55
CA SER A 530 -48.98 -4.95 17.09
C SER A 530 -48.67 -6.24 16.34
N SER A 531 -47.79 -7.09 16.88
CA SER A 531 -47.38 -8.37 16.27
C SER A 531 -48.42 -9.48 16.43
N ILE A 532 -49.26 -9.42 17.47
CA ILE A 532 -50.34 -10.39 17.72
C ILE A 532 -51.57 -10.12 16.85
N ILE A 533 -51.76 -8.89 16.35
CA ILE A 533 -52.90 -8.51 15.48
C ILE A 533 -52.66 -8.88 14.01
N GLU A 534 -51.40 -9.03 13.56
CA GLU A 534 -51.07 -9.44 12.19
C GLU A 534 -51.08 -10.96 11.93
N LEU A 535 -51.28 -11.81 12.96
CA LEU A 535 -51.13 -13.28 12.84
C LEU A 535 -52.43 -14.10 12.92
N GLN A 536 -53.62 -13.51 12.81
CA GLN A 536 -54.89 -14.27 12.78
C GLN A 536 -55.96 -13.62 11.86
N PRO A 537 -55.99 -13.92 10.54
CA PRO A 537 -56.99 -13.34 9.63
C PRO A 537 -58.40 -13.97 9.74
N HIS A 538 -58.62 -14.95 10.61
CA HIS A 538 -59.86 -15.70 10.70
C HIS A 538 -60.44 -15.70 12.11
N LYS A 539 -60.92 -14.54 12.55
CA LYS A 539 -61.96 -14.35 13.59
C LYS A 539 -62.13 -12.85 13.84
N ILE A 540 -62.92 -12.18 13.00
CA ILE A 540 -63.83 -11.06 13.32
C ILE A 540 -64.79 -11.00 12.12
N VAL A 541 -65.80 -11.87 12.16
CA VAL A 541 -67.11 -11.62 11.56
C VAL A 541 -68.05 -11.67 12.77
N MET A 542 -69.04 -10.76 12.81
CA MET A 542 -69.99 -10.50 13.89
C MET A 542 -69.58 -9.42 14.90
N ALA A 543 -69.54 -8.17 14.44
CA ALA A 543 -70.00 -7.00 15.19
C ALA A 543 -70.17 -5.80 14.23
N GLU A 544 -70.87 -6.01 13.11
CA GLU A 544 -71.53 -4.91 12.41
C GLU A 544 -72.93 -4.84 12.99
N ASP A 545 -73.15 -3.94 13.94
CA ASP A 545 -74.42 -3.22 14.06
C ASP A 545 -74.25 -2.02 15.01
N HIS A 546 -74.53 -0.85 14.43
CA HIS A 546 -74.62 0.48 15.01
C HIS A 546 -73.39 1.41 14.94
N VAL A 547 -73.66 2.57 14.31
CA VAL A 547 -72.87 3.79 14.07
C VAL A 547 -72.13 3.83 12.72
N GLY A 548 -72.81 4.41 11.74
CA GLY A 548 -72.28 4.73 10.41
C GLY A 548 -71.33 5.94 10.41
N SER A 549 -70.09 5.70 10.02
CA SER A 549 -69.37 6.39 8.92
C SER A 549 -67.90 5.97 8.96
N LYS A 550 -67.39 5.36 7.89
CA LYS A 550 -65.99 4.90 7.77
C LYS A 550 -64.95 6.04 7.72
N ALA A 551 -65.36 7.30 7.80
CA ALA A 551 -64.47 8.47 7.70
C ALA A 551 -64.01 9.04 9.06
N SER A 552 -64.58 8.64 10.19
CA SER A 552 -64.27 9.26 11.50
C SER A 552 -63.13 8.58 12.27
N VAL A 553 -62.97 7.26 12.17
CA VAL A 553 -61.95 6.52 12.96
C VAL A 553 -60.53 6.72 12.42
N ALA A 554 -60.35 6.73 11.10
CA ALA A 554 -59.04 6.97 10.47
C ALA A 554 -58.55 8.42 10.66
N ALA A 555 -59.46 9.41 10.65
CA ALA A 555 -59.13 10.81 10.88
C ALA A 555 -58.73 11.08 12.34
N ILE A 556 -59.38 10.42 13.30
CA ILE A 556 -59.04 10.53 14.73
C ILE A 556 -57.70 9.84 15.01
N MET A 557 -57.42 8.68 14.40
CA MET A 557 -56.11 8.00 14.58
C MET A 557 -54.94 8.76 13.94
N ASN A 558 -55.13 9.41 12.78
CA ASN A 558 -54.10 10.25 12.16
C ASN A 558 -53.87 11.56 12.94
N ALA A 559 -54.91 12.14 13.55
CA ALA A 559 -54.76 13.33 14.39
C ALA A 559 -54.01 13.03 15.70
N ILE A 560 -54.21 11.86 16.30
CA ILE A 560 -53.53 11.45 17.55
C ILE A 560 -52.05 11.13 17.30
N THR A 561 -51.71 10.47 16.19
CA THR A 561 -50.32 10.15 15.81
C THR A 561 -49.53 11.40 15.43
N HIS A 562 -50.09 12.34 14.66
CA HIS A 562 -49.38 13.57 14.29
C HIS A 562 -49.16 14.55 15.44
N ARG A 563 -50.10 14.65 16.39
CA ARG A 563 -49.97 15.54 17.56
C ARG A 563 -48.96 15.00 18.58
N SER A 564 -48.87 13.68 18.71
CA SER A 564 -47.93 12.99 19.61
C SER A 564 -46.50 13.03 19.05
N PHE A 565 -46.33 12.87 17.74
CA PHE A 565 -45.02 12.94 17.09
C PHE A 565 -44.41 14.35 17.14
N ARG A 566 -45.20 15.40 16.95
CA ARG A 566 -44.74 16.80 17.06
C ARG A 566 -44.33 17.22 18.47
N HIS A 567 -44.99 16.69 19.51
CA HIS A 567 -44.60 16.94 20.91
C HIS A 567 -43.33 16.16 21.26
N TRP A 568 -43.16 14.95 20.72
CA TRP A 568 -41.97 14.13 20.92
C TRP A 568 -40.73 14.74 20.25
N THR A 569 -40.82 15.19 18.99
CA THR A 569 -39.69 15.86 18.31
C THR A 569 -39.28 17.17 18.98
N ARG A 570 -40.23 17.93 19.53
CA ARG A 570 -39.93 19.17 20.28
C ARG A 570 -39.29 18.87 21.64
N ALA A 571 -39.77 17.85 22.36
CA ALA A 571 -39.19 17.44 23.64
C ALA A 571 -37.76 16.88 23.47
N VAL A 572 -37.51 16.08 22.43
CA VAL A 572 -36.19 15.53 22.13
C VAL A 572 -35.22 16.61 21.65
N SER A 573 -35.67 17.57 20.84
CA SER A 573 -34.83 18.69 20.39
C SER A 573 -34.45 19.63 21.55
N VAL A 574 -35.40 19.91 22.46
CA VAL A 574 -35.13 20.72 23.66
C VAL A 574 -34.21 19.96 24.63
N ALA A 575 -34.38 18.64 24.79
CA ALA A 575 -33.48 17.82 25.59
C ALA A 575 -32.06 17.79 25.01
N PHE A 576 -31.90 17.71 23.69
CA PHE A 576 -30.59 17.76 23.03
C PHE A 576 -29.93 19.14 23.14
N ILE A 577 -30.69 20.22 23.02
CA ILE A 577 -30.16 21.59 23.17
C ILE A 577 -29.76 21.87 24.62
N LEU A 578 -30.54 21.39 25.60
CA LEU A 578 -30.21 21.50 27.02
C LEU A 578 -29.03 20.61 27.41
N LEU A 579 -28.91 19.41 26.82
CA LEU A 579 -27.77 18.50 27.04
C LEU A 579 -26.49 19.04 26.39
N ALA A 580 -26.58 19.58 25.17
CA ALA A 580 -25.45 20.24 24.50
C ALA A 580 -25.04 21.53 25.24
N GLY A 581 -26.00 22.31 25.74
CA GLY A 581 -25.72 23.48 26.57
C GLY A 581 -25.09 23.12 27.91
N TYR A 582 -25.56 22.06 28.57
CA TYR A 582 -24.98 21.57 29.84
C TYR A 582 -23.58 20.98 29.66
N LEU A 583 -23.33 20.24 28.57
CA LEU A 583 -22.02 19.72 28.22
C LEU A 583 -21.05 20.85 27.83
N SER A 584 -21.51 21.89 27.13
CA SER A 584 -20.69 23.05 26.77
C SER A 584 -20.33 23.90 27.99
N LEU A 585 -21.25 24.09 28.94
CA LEU A 585 -21.02 24.84 30.18
C LEU A 585 -20.12 24.08 31.17
N ARG A 586 -20.10 22.74 31.15
CA ARG A 586 -19.13 21.93 31.91
C ARG A 586 -17.76 21.80 31.24
N PHE A 587 -17.68 21.83 29.91
CA PHE A 587 -16.39 21.81 29.21
C PHE A 587 -15.57 23.11 29.37
N PHE A 588 -16.23 24.23 29.68
CA PHE A 588 -15.57 25.53 29.86
C PHE A 588 -15.21 25.90 31.31
N SER A 589 -15.53 25.08 32.31
CA SER A 589 -15.39 25.47 33.74
C SER A 589 -14.68 24.48 34.67
N GLY A 590 -13.93 23.50 34.14
CA GLY A 590 -13.26 22.51 34.99
C GLY A 590 -12.04 21.84 34.39
N TYR A 591 -11.00 22.63 34.06
CA TYR A 591 -9.63 22.13 33.94
C TYR A 591 -8.85 22.61 35.16
N HIS A 592 -8.90 21.84 36.24
CA HIS A 592 -7.87 21.83 37.27
C HIS A 592 -7.87 20.47 37.97
N GLU A 593 -6.67 19.88 37.99
CA GLU A 593 -6.15 18.85 38.92
C GLU A 593 -6.50 17.36 38.71
N SER A 594 -5.42 16.61 38.43
CA SER A 594 -5.14 15.14 38.45
C SER A 594 -5.43 14.51 39.86
N PRO A 595 -5.16 13.22 40.25
CA PRO A 595 -4.48 12.06 39.60
C PRO A 595 -5.03 10.62 39.93
N TYR A 596 -4.43 9.60 39.29
CA TYR A 596 -4.06 8.20 39.69
C TYR A 596 -4.75 7.48 40.89
N LEU A 597 -5.01 6.15 40.89
CA LEU A 597 -3.99 5.08 40.96
C LEU A 597 -4.52 3.64 40.77
N THR A 598 -3.63 2.82 40.22
CA THR A 598 -3.55 1.35 40.09
C THR A 598 -3.38 0.58 41.43
N SER A 599 -3.65 -0.74 41.48
CA SER A 599 -2.67 -1.87 41.65
C SER A 599 -3.31 -3.04 42.47
N PRO A 600 -2.73 -4.26 42.68
CA PRO A 600 -1.31 -4.71 42.54
C PRO A 600 -1.14 -6.06 41.78
N ILE A 601 0.03 -6.59 41.38
CA ILE A 601 1.27 -6.91 42.11
C ILE A 601 2.39 -7.12 41.06
N ASP A 602 3.50 -6.39 41.15
CA ASP A 602 4.81 -6.95 41.51
C ASP A 602 5.76 -5.79 41.83
N SER A 603 6.32 -5.85 43.03
CA SER A 603 7.14 -4.83 43.66
C SER A 603 8.60 -4.97 43.24
N ASP A 604 9.10 -3.99 42.48
CA ASP A 604 10.33 -3.23 42.79
C ASP A 604 10.86 -2.54 41.52
N ALA A 605 10.49 -1.27 41.33
CA ALA A 605 11.33 -0.23 40.74
C ALA A 605 10.57 1.11 40.83
N SER A 606 11.09 2.03 41.64
CA SER A 606 10.54 3.37 41.87
C SER A 606 10.53 4.21 40.58
N ALA A 607 9.36 4.58 40.06
CA ALA A 607 9.21 5.53 38.96
C ALA A 607 8.57 6.85 39.46
N SER A 608 9.31 7.94 39.30
CA SER A 608 8.89 9.33 39.49
C SER A 608 7.96 9.81 38.36
N ALA A 609 7.20 10.88 38.59
CA ALA A 609 6.33 11.53 37.60
C ALA A 609 7.09 11.89 36.30
N PRO A 610 6.43 11.93 35.11
CA PRO A 610 7.10 12.30 33.87
C PRO A 610 7.59 13.74 33.97
N GLU A 611 8.91 13.90 33.86
CA GLU A 611 9.55 15.21 33.83
C GLU A 611 9.05 16.01 32.59
N PRO A 612 8.98 17.35 32.68
CA PRO A 612 8.80 18.18 31.48
C PRO A 612 9.88 17.81 30.45
N PRO A 613 9.57 17.86 29.13
CA PRO A 613 10.56 17.52 28.11
C PRO A 613 11.83 18.35 28.34
N PRO A 614 13.02 17.73 28.25
CA PRO A 614 14.27 18.41 28.56
C PRO A 614 14.44 19.61 27.63
N THR A 615 14.68 20.79 28.21
CA THR A 615 15.04 21.97 27.44
C THR A 615 16.36 21.71 26.72
N LEU A 616 16.36 21.80 25.39
CA LEU A 616 17.56 21.55 24.58
C LEU A 616 18.46 22.79 24.58
N SER A 617 19.76 22.59 24.75
CA SER A 617 20.75 23.64 24.53
C SER A 617 20.88 23.91 23.03
N VAL A 618 20.84 25.18 22.63
CA VAL A 618 20.90 25.58 21.22
C VAL A 618 21.89 26.71 21.02
N ASN A 619 22.82 26.55 20.07
CA ASN A 619 23.62 27.67 19.58
C ASN A 619 23.07 28.18 18.24
N LEU A 620 22.75 29.47 18.17
CA LEU A 620 22.49 30.19 16.93
C LEU A 620 23.78 30.87 16.46
N VAL A 621 24.41 30.30 15.44
CA VAL A 621 25.68 30.76 14.88
C VAL A 621 25.40 31.71 13.70
N LEU A 622 25.82 32.96 13.86
CA LEU A 622 25.63 34.03 12.88
C LEU A 622 26.94 34.31 12.14
N ALA A 623 26.92 34.14 10.82
CA ALA A 623 28.01 34.58 9.96
C ALA A 623 27.81 36.05 9.57
N SER A 624 28.70 36.94 10.04
CA SER A 624 28.54 38.39 9.88
C SER A 624 29.83 39.11 9.49
N THR A 625 29.68 40.34 9.02
CA THR A 625 30.73 41.36 8.99
C THR A 625 30.53 42.37 10.12
N GLN A 626 31.52 43.23 10.37
CA GLN A 626 31.42 44.32 11.36
C GLN A 626 30.24 45.27 11.07
N LYS A 627 29.86 45.40 9.79
CA LYS A 627 28.80 46.33 9.35
C LYS A 627 27.39 45.76 9.47
N ASP A 628 27.26 44.46 9.68
CA ASP A 628 25.95 43.82 9.69
C ASP A 628 25.23 44.07 11.00
N ASN A 629 23.93 44.36 10.91
CA ASN A 629 23.04 44.46 12.05
C ASN A 629 22.47 43.08 12.39
N VAL A 630 22.82 42.57 13.56
CA VAL A 630 22.37 41.27 14.09
C VAL A 630 21.40 41.39 15.27
N ASP A 631 20.92 42.59 15.60
CA ASP A 631 20.08 42.85 16.78
C ASP A 631 18.79 42.02 16.76
N TRP A 632 18.32 41.65 15.57
CA TRP A 632 17.15 40.79 15.40
C TRP A 632 17.30 39.44 16.11
N ALA A 633 18.53 38.90 16.20
CA ALA A 633 18.78 37.59 16.78
C ALA A 633 18.44 37.55 18.27
N HIS A 634 18.58 38.68 18.98
CA HIS A 634 18.18 38.80 20.39
C HIS A 634 16.66 38.72 20.60
N ASN A 635 15.87 38.87 19.55
CA ASN A 635 14.40 38.76 19.59
C ASN A 635 13.91 37.36 19.18
N VAL A 636 14.81 36.42 18.89
CA VAL A 636 14.46 35.03 18.58
C VAL A 636 14.21 34.26 19.88
N SER A 637 13.11 33.52 19.91
CA SER A 637 12.73 32.62 21.00
C SER A 637 12.24 31.31 20.41
N ILE A 638 13.06 30.27 20.52
CA ILE A 638 12.73 28.93 20.01
C ILE A 638 12.05 28.14 21.14
N PRO A 639 10.87 27.54 20.92
CA PRO A 639 10.19 26.72 21.92
C PRO A 639 11.10 25.59 22.45
N ASN A 640 11.06 25.36 23.78
CA ASN A 640 11.83 24.30 24.46
C ASN A 640 13.37 24.39 24.29
N ALA A 641 13.90 25.59 24.03
CA ALA A 641 15.33 25.80 23.81
C ALA A 641 15.96 26.74 24.86
N ASN A 642 17.20 26.45 25.26
CA ASN A 642 18.09 27.42 25.90
C ASN A 642 19.03 27.99 24.81
N LEU A 643 18.65 29.14 24.27
CA LEU A 643 19.31 29.74 23.10
C LEU A 643 20.53 30.58 23.51
N ASN A 644 21.68 30.26 22.92
CA ASN A 644 22.90 31.05 22.97
C ASN A 644 23.26 31.56 21.58
N ILE A 645 23.63 32.85 21.47
CA ILE A 645 23.93 33.49 20.18
C ILE A 645 25.44 33.60 20.03
N ILE A 646 25.98 33.01 18.97
CA ILE A 646 27.41 33.03 18.64
C ILE A 646 27.59 33.81 17.35
N ARG A 647 28.15 35.03 17.45
CA ARG A 647 28.41 35.88 16.29
C ARG A 647 29.87 35.72 15.85
N TYR A 648 30.07 35.16 14.65
CA TYR A 648 31.36 35.24 13.96
C TYR A 648 31.44 36.53 13.14
N VAL A 649 32.57 37.22 13.21
CA VAL A 649 32.84 38.44 12.43
C VAL A 649 33.96 38.16 11.43
N ALA A 650 33.61 38.00 10.16
CA ALA A 650 34.51 37.53 9.12
C ALA A 650 35.65 38.51 8.79
N ASP A 651 35.40 39.81 8.95
CA ASP A 651 36.30 40.90 8.59
C ASP A 651 36.91 41.62 9.81
N ASP A 652 36.89 41.00 10.99
CA ASP A 652 37.60 41.48 12.18
C ASP A 652 38.40 40.35 12.85
N PRO A 653 39.73 40.30 12.66
CA PRO A 653 40.57 39.28 13.28
C PRO A 653 40.72 39.45 14.81
N ASN A 654 40.17 40.51 15.41
CA ASN A 654 40.19 40.74 16.85
C ASN A 654 38.82 40.46 17.51
N ALA A 655 37.79 40.11 16.74
CA ALA A 655 36.51 39.72 17.30
C ALA A 655 36.66 38.44 18.15
N GLN A 656 35.76 38.23 19.11
CA GLN A 656 35.83 37.03 19.97
C GLN A 656 35.78 35.72 19.16
N TYR A 657 34.92 35.69 18.14
CA TYR A 657 34.80 34.58 17.19
C TYR A 657 35.04 35.13 15.79
N HIS A 658 36.08 34.62 15.13
CA HIS A 658 36.46 35.03 13.78
C HIS A 658 37.02 33.82 13.02
N PRO A 659 36.81 33.72 11.70
CA PRO A 659 37.46 32.68 10.91
C PRO A 659 38.97 32.96 10.77
N PRO A 660 39.78 31.96 10.37
CA PRO A 660 41.20 32.17 10.08
C PRO A 660 41.44 33.13 8.89
N GLN A 661 40.51 33.16 7.93
CA GLN A 661 40.53 34.07 6.79
C GLN A 661 39.10 34.29 6.26
N ASN A 662 38.79 35.50 5.78
CA ASN A 662 37.53 35.79 5.09
C ASN A 662 37.52 35.20 3.67
N LYS A 663 37.11 33.94 3.54
CA LYS A 663 37.08 33.18 2.27
C LYS A 663 35.91 32.20 2.26
N GLY A 664 35.27 32.00 1.11
CA GLY A 664 34.19 31.00 0.97
C GLY A 664 32.90 31.33 1.73
N ASN A 665 32.64 32.62 2.00
CA ASN A 665 31.45 33.13 2.68
C ASN A 665 31.15 32.40 4.02
N GLU A 666 29.90 32.01 4.28
CA GLU A 666 29.46 31.37 5.52
C GLU A 666 30.14 30.02 5.76
N ALA A 667 30.54 29.31 4.70
CA ALA A 667 31.12 27.97 4.81
C ALA A 667 32.39 27.94 5.68
N MET A 668 33.22 28.98 5.62
CA MET A 668 34.42 29.06 6.45
C MET A 668 34.08 29.23 7.92
N ILE A 669 33.06 30.01 8.24
CA ILE A 669 32.59 30.20 9.62
C ILE A 669 32.02 28.90 10.15
N ILE A 670 31.18 28.21 9.36
CA ILE A 670 30.58 26.93 9.73
C ILE A 670 31.69 25.89 10.00
N LEU A 671 32.64 25.71 9.09
CA LEU A 671 33.74 24.75 9.26
C LEU A 671 34.65 25.09 10.44
N THR A 672 34.88 26.39 10.69
CA THR A 672 35.66 26.86 11.85
C THR A 672 34.92 26.53 13.15
N TYR A 673 33.63 26.84 13.24
CA TYR A 673 32.79 26.51 14.39
C TYR A 673 32.75 25.00 14.66
N LEU A 674 32.51 24.17 13.63
CA LEU A 674 32.43 22.71 13.78
C LEU A 674 33.74 22.11 14.32
N HIS A 675 34.88 22.74 14.03
CA HIS A 675 36.18 22.32 14.55
C HIS A 675 36.48 22.87 15.96
N GLU A 676 36.13 24.13 16.23
CA GLU A 676 36.42 24.83 17.49
C GLU A 676 35.52 24.32 18.63
N PHE A 677 34.23 24.17 18.36
CA PHE A 677 33.23 23.79 19.35
C PHE A 677 33.02 22.27 19.45
N TYR A 678 33.77 21.46 18.70
CA TYR A 678 33.54 20.01 18.56
C TYR A 678 33.31 19.26 19.89
N ASP A 679 34.09 19.60 20.91
CA ASP A 679 34.03 18.97 22.24
C ASP A 679 32.93 19.59 23.14
N ASP A 680 32.54 20.83 22.86
CA ASP A 680 31.61 21.67 23.65
C ASP A 680 30.31 21.99 22.88
N LEU A 681 29.90 21.11 21.96
CA LEU A 681 28.69 21.30 21.16
C LEU A 681 27.42 21.30 22.03
N PRO A 682 26.45 22.19 21.71
CA PRO A 682 25.10 22.14 22.28
C PRO A 682 24.34 20.95 21.69
N ASP A 683 23.13 20.66 22.17
CA ASP A 683 22.28 19.61 21.60
C ASP A 683 21.99 19.88 20.11
N ILE A 684 21.76 21.15 19.76
CA ILE A 684 21.50 21.59 18.38
C ILE A 684 22.30 22.87 18.05
N SER A 685 22.96 22.88 16.90
CA SER A 685 23.58 24.08 16.32
C SER A 685 22.78 24.52 15.08
N ILE A 686 22.44 25.81 15.03
CA ILE A 686 21.70 26.45 13.94
C ILE A 686 22.62 27.46 13.26
N PHE A 687 22.75 27.38 11.94
CA PHE A 687 23.62 28.25 11.14
C PHE A 687 22.82 29.14 10.21
N THR A 688 23.09 30.45 10.25
CA THR A 688 22.46 31.46 9.39
C THR A 688 23.41 32.63 9.12
N HIS A 689 23.12 33.39 8.07
CA HIS A 689 23.80 34.65 7.81
C HIS A 689 23.29 35.77 8.72
N SER A 690 23.99 36.90 8.74
CA SER A 690 23.73 38.02 9.64
C SER A 690 22.42 38.77 9.41
N THR A 691 21.80 38.69 8.23
CA THR A 691 20.59 39.46 7.89
C THR A 691 19.30 38.72 8.23
N ASP A 692 18.30 39.38 8.84
CA ASP A 692 16.98 38.76 9.10
C ASP A 692 16.25 38.45 7.79
N GLY A 693 16.25 39.40 6.84
CA GLY A 693 15.55 39.30 5.56
C GLY A 693 16.49 38.95 4.41
N ALA A 694 16.23 37.84 3.72
CA ALA A 694 17.00 37.42 2.55
C ALA A 694 16.11 36.69 1.53
N TRP A 695 16.38 36.88 0.24
CA TRP A 695 15.60 36.33 -0.88
C TRP A 695 15.46 34.80 -0.84
N HIS A 696 16.37 34.11 -0.15
CA HIS A 696 16.38 32.67 -0.05
C HIS A 696 15.78 32.12 1.26
N ASN A 697 15.32 32.97 2.17
CA ASN A 697 14.52 32.54 3.32
C ASN A 697 13.13 32.05 2.88
N GLU A 698 12.35 31.53 3.82
CA GLU A 698 11.03 31.01 3.51
C GLU A 698 10.00 32.10 3.20
N GLU A 699 9.32 31.97 2.06
CA GLU A 699 8.27 32.91 1.62
C GLU A 699 7.11 32.94 2.60
N LEU A 700 6.81 31.80 3.21
CA LEU A 700 5.78 31.67 4.24
C LEU A 700 6.06 32.56 5.46
N PHE A 701 7.31 32.96 5.69
CA PHE A 701 7.74 33.85 6.77
C PHE A 701 8.16 35.22 6.24
N ASP A 702 7.61 35.65 5.10
CA ASP A 702 7.90 36.94 4.46
C ASP A 702 9.40 37.12 4.16
N LEU A 703 10.07 36.02 3.81
CA LEU A 703 11.51 35.97 3.56
C LEU A 703 12.36 36.39 4.77
N ARG A 704 11.84 36.23 5.99
CA ARG A 704 12.55 36.51 7.25
C ARG A 704 12.85 35.23 8.02
N ILE A 705 14.05 35.14 8.58
CA ILE A 705 14.50 33.95 9.31
C ILE A 705 14.04 33.94 10.77
N ALA A 706 13.93 35.11 11.43
CA ALA A 706 13.54 35.18 12.83
C ALA A 706 12.15 34.55 13.11
N PRO A 707 11.10 34.80 12.31
CA PRO A 707 9.80 34.16 12.51
C PRO A 707 9.82 32.65 12.27
N ALA A 708 10.68 32.16 11.36
CA ALA A 708 10.85 30.74 11.11
C ALA A 708 11.47 30.04 12.32
N LEU A 709 12.52 30.63 12.90
CA LEU A 709 13.16 30.10 14.11
C LEU A 709 12.20 30.05 15.31
N ASN A 710 11.34 31.05 15.46
CA ASN A 710 10.37 31.12 16.56
C ASN A 710 9.30 30.00 16.56
N VAL A 711 9.15 29.28 15.45
CA VAL A 711 8.21 28.16 15.31
C VAL A 711 8.89 26.87 14.87
N LEU A 712 10.22 26.83 14.89
CA LEU A 712 11.00 25.65 14.53
C LEU A 712 10.77 24.54 15.56
N ASP A 713 10.37 23.37 15.09
CA ASP A 713 10.22 22.17 15.91
C ASP A 713 11.58 21.49 16.10
N LEU A 714 12.15 21.59 17.31
CA LEU A 714 13.43 20.99 17.63
C LEU A 714 13.39 19.46 17.70
N ASP A 715 12.23 18.86 18.00
CA ASP A 715 12.09 17.40 18.01
C ASP A 715 12.26 16.86 16.58
N GLU A 716 11.82 17.61 15.57
CA GLU A 716 12.04 17.28 14.17
C GLU A 716 13.51 17.38 13.77
N VAL A 717 14.25 18.37 14.30
CA VAL A 717 15.71 18.47 14.10
C VAL A 717 16.42 17.28 14.72
N VAL A 718 16.08 16.92 15.97
CA VAL A 718 16.63 15.73 16.65
C VAL A 718 16.30 14.47 15.85
N ARG A 719 15.06 14.33 15.40
CA ARG A 719 14.61 13.15 14.66
C ARG A 719 15.33 12.99 13.32
N ARG A 720 15.59 14.08 12.60
CA ARG A 720 16.23 14.06 11.28
C ARG A 720 17.73 14.21 11.32
N GLN A 721 18.30 14.59 12.47
CA GLN A 721 19.72 14.86 12.68
C GLN A 721 20.26 16.08 11.92
N TYR A 722 19.66 16.43 10.78
CA TYR A 722 19.91 17.61 9.98
C TYR A 722 18.62 18.07 9.29
N VAL A 723 18.34 19.37 9.31
CA VAL A 723 17.27 19.98 8.50
C VAL A 723 17.75 21.27 7.84
N ASN A 724 17.40 21.44 6.57
CA ASN A 724 17.54 22.74 5.90
C ASN A 724 16.40 23.66 6.37
N LEU A 725 16.72 24.91 6.74
CA LEU A 725 15.71 25.87 7.22
C LEU A 725 14.81 26.39 6.09
N LYS A 726 15.21 26.19 4.83
CA LYS A 726 14.34 26.40 3.68
C LYS A 726 13.65 25.10 3.30
N VAL A 727 12.32 25.13 3.19
CA VAL A 727 11.51 23.99 2.77
C VAL A 727 11.04 24.13 1.32
N SER A 728 10.65 25.33 0.90
CA SER A 728 10.11 25.63 -0.43
C SER A 728 11.22 25.74 -1.49
N GLY A 729 11.02 25.08 -2.63
CA GLY A 729 11.90 25.14 -3.78
C GLY A 729 11.38 26.10 -4.84
N TYR A 730 11.63 27.41 -4.73
CA TYR A 730 11.34 28.34 -5.83
C TYR A 730 12.11 28.00 -7.13
N ASN A 731 13.19 27.21 -7.02
CA ASN A 731 13.94 26.61 -8.13
C ASN A 731 13.82 25.06 -8.20
N GLY A 732 12.78 24.50 -7.57
CA GLY A 732 12.56 23.06 -7.40
C GLY A 732 13.54 22.46 -6.41
N CYS A 733 13.06 21.69 -5.44
CA CYS A 733 13.91 20.68 -4.82
C CYS A 733 13.85 19.43 -5.71
N PRO A 734 14.98 18.93 -6.23
CA PRO A 734 16.34 19.42 -5.97
C PRO A 734 16.73 20.62 -6.83
N ALA A 735 17.36 21.63 -6.22
CA ALA A 735 18.10 22.66 -6.94
C ALA A 735 19.43 22.02 -7.36
N TRP A 736 19.34 21.08 -8.29
CA TRP A 736 20.34 20.04 -8.45
C TRP A 736 21.65 20.51 -9.08
N ILE A 737 22.78 20.07 -8.58
CA ILE A 737 24.08 20.22 -9.24
C ILE A 737 24.41 18.91 -9.94
N ASN A 738 24.58 18.96 -11.26
CA ASN A 738 24.98 17.81 -12.06
C ASN A 738 26.51 17.68 -12.09
N THR A 739 27.06 16.64 -11.46
CA THR A 739 28.52 16.44 -11.38
C THR A 739 29.14 15.90 -12.66
N SER A 740 28.33 15.52 -13.65
CA SER A 740 28.81 15.17 -14.99
C SER A 740 29.24 16.41 -15.79
N ILE A 741 28.77 17.59 -15.42
CA ILE A 741 29.25 18.86 -15.97
C ILE A 741 30.61 19.15 -15.35
N THR A 742 31.68 19.07 -16.14
CA THR A 742 33.07 19.23 -15.66
C THR A 742 33.79 20.42 -16.28
N SER A 743 33.09 21.15 -17.16
CA SER A 743 33.58 22.37 -17.81
C SER A 743 32.41 23.20 -18.31
N ILE A 744 32.64 24.50 -18.55
CA ILE A 744 31.66 25.38 -19.22
C ILE A 744 31.34 24.94 -20.66
N SER A 745 32.16 24.07 -21.25
CA SER A 745 31.97 23.48 -22.57
C SER A 745 31.27 22.12 -22.53
N SER A 746 30.93 21.61 -21.34
CA SER A 746 30.26 20.32 -21.18
C SER A 746 28.86 20.35 -21.82
N PRO A 747 28.49 19.32 -22.60
CA PRO A 747 27.14 19.22 -23.14
C PRO A 747 26.09 19.27 -22.03
N GLY A 748 25.11 20.18 -22.15
CA GLY A 748 24.04 20.36 -21.16
C GLY A 748 24.29 21.46 -20.12
N TYR A 749 25.45 22.12 -20.13
CA TYR A 749 25.70 23.27 -19.26
C TYR A 749 24.81 24.46 -19.66
N SER A 750 23.97 24.91 -18.73
CA SER A 750 22.99 25.99 -18.97
C SER A 750 23.54 27.40 -18.76
N GLY A 751 24.71 27.52 -18.10
CA GLY A 751 25.25 28.80 -17.64
C GLY A 751 24.53 29.39 -16.41
N LEU A 752 23.45 28.75 -15.93
CA LEU A 752 22.67 29.24 -14.78
C LEU A 752 23.28 28.87 -13.42
N LYS A 753 24.07 27.81 -13.37
CA LYS A 753 24.70 27.27 -12.15
C LYS A 753 26.21 27.25 -12.32
N GLU A 754 26.85 28.35 -11.97
CA GLU A 754 28.28 28.58 -12.20
C GLU A 754 29.18 27.58 -11.45
N GLU A 755 28.67 26.95 -10.40
CA GLU A 755 29.36 25.99 -9.56
C GLU A 755 29.44 24.56 -10.14
N GLU A 756 28.57 24.17 -11.08
CA GLU A 756 28.50 22.79 -11.62
C GLU A 756 29.86 22.26 -12.12
N PRO A 757 30.64 23.01 -12.92
CA PRO A 757 31.91 22.51 -13.46
C PRO A 757 32.93 22.08 -12.40
N TYR A 758 32.81 22.58 -11.18
CA TYR A 758 33.79 22.37 -10.10
C TYR A 758 33.37 21.27 -9.13
N MET A 759 32.09 20.90 -9.09
CA MET A 759 31.53 20.06 -8.03
C MET A 759 32.19 18.68 -7.92
N LYS A 760 32.48 18.06 -9.07
CA LYS A 760 33.09 16.72 -9.12
C LYS A 760 34.47 16.69 -8.45
N GLU A 761 35.35 17.62 -8.82
CA GLU A 761 36.71 17.69 -8.30
C GLU A 761 36.70 17.93 -6.78
N ILE A 762 35.84 18.85 -6.34
CA ILE A 762 35.72 19.22 -4.92
C ILE A 762 35.26 18.06 -4.06
N PHE A 763 34.29 17.31 -4.56
CA PHE A 763 33.81 16.13 -3.85
C PHE A 763 34.93 15.09 -3.71
N GLN A 764 35.68 14.83 -4.79
CA GLN A 764 36.79 13.88 -4.77
C GLN A 764 37.89 14.29 -3.80
N ASP A 765 38.22 15.58 -3.74
CA ASP A 765 39.23 16.11 -2.83
C ASP A 765 38.83 16.00 -1.35
N ASN A 766 37.56 16.27 -1.04
CA ASN A 766 37.08 16.33 0.33
C ASN A 766 36.61 14.99 0.88
N PHE A 767 36.16 14.08 0.01
CA PHE A 767 35.63 12.76 0.38
C PHE A 767 36.40 11.65 -0.37
N PRO A 768 37.72 11.52 -0.12
CA PRO A 768 38.53 10.55 -0.83
C PRO A 768 38.08 9.12 -0.49
N GLY A 769 37.72 8.36 -1.52
CA GLY A 769 37.23 6.98 -1.40
C GLY A 769 35.72 6.82 -1.58
N ASP A 770 34.96 7.92 -1.54
CA ASP A 770 33.53 7.90 -1.84
C ASP A 770 33.29 8.00 -3.35
N GLU A 771 32.27 7.31 -3.84
CA GLU A 771 31.82 7.44 -5.23
C GLU A 771 31.15 8.80 -5.42
N VAL A 772 31.54 9.53 -6.48
CA VAL A 772 30.96 10.86 -6.77
C VAL A 772 29.49 10.69 -7.15
N PRO A 773 28.54 11.27 -6.38
CA PRO A 773 27.13 11.25 -6.75
C PRO A 773 26.90 11.98 -8.08
N GLU A 774 26.04 11.42 -8.93
CA GLU A 774 25.69 12.04 -10.22
C GLU A 774 25.01 13.40 -10.03
N ILE A 775 24.23 13.54 -8.96
CA ILE A 775 23.52 14.77 -8.60
C ILE A 775 23.69 15.08 -7.12
N PHE A 776 23.88 16.35 -6.81
CA PHE A 776 23.61 16.91 -5.48
C PHE A 776 22.30 17.68 -5.52
N GLY A 777 21.46 17.55 -4.50
CA GLY A 777 20.14 18.17 -4.53
C GLY A 777 19.62 18.54 -3.16
N SER A 778 19.56 19.82 -2.86
CA SER A 778 18.94 20.36 -1.65
C SER A 778 18.28 21.71 -1.97
N ALA A 779 17.58 22.30 -1.00
CA ALA A 779 17.18 23.70 -1.09
C ALA A 779 18.43 24.60 -1.06
N CYS A 780 18.50 25.60 -1.94
CA CYS A 780 19.63 26.53 -2.04
C CYS A 780 19.92 27.26 -0.73
N CYS A 781 21.16 27.75 -0.60
CA CYS A 781 21.49 28.89 0.25
C CYS A 781 21.53 28.50 1.73
N SER A 782 22.21 27.37 1.97
CA SER A 782 22.16 26.46 3.11
C SER A 782 22.30 27.04 4.52
N GLN A 783 21.21 27.63 5.00
CA GLN A 783 20.93 27.81 6.42
C GLN A 783 20.29 26.53 6.95
N PHE A 784 20.80 25.97 8.04
CA PHE A 784 20.37 24.65 8.53
C PHE A 784 20.49 24.53 10.04
N ALA A 785 19.78 23.55 10.59
CA ALA A 785 19.95 23.09 11.96
C ALA A 785 20.46 21.65 11.96
N VAL A 786 21.40 21.34 12.85
CA VAL A 786 22.05 20.03 12.93
C VAL A 786 22.28 19.66 14.39
N THR A 787 22.16 18.38 14.70
CA THR A 787 22.35 17.86 16.06
C THR A 787 23.82 17.69 16.39
N LYS A 788 24.13 17.67 17.68
CA LYS A 788 25.45 17.26 18.19
C LYS A 788 25.88 15.92 17.64
N GLU A 789 24.98 14.94 17.64
CA GLU A 789 25.25 13.57 17.23
C GLU A 789 25.64 13.52 15.75
N ALA A 790 24.96 14.26 14.87
CA ALA A 790 25.34 14.36 13.46
C ALA A 790 26.72 14.97 13.26
N ILE A 791 27.05 16.02 14.01
CA ILE A 791 28.36 16.65 13.92
C ILE A 791 29.45 15.66 14.39
N GLN A 792 29.25 15.02 15.55
CA GLN A 792 30.24 14.12 16.16
C GLN A 792 30.32 12.75 15.49
N ALA A 793 29.37 12.40 14.61
CA ALA A 793 29.46 11.23 13.75
C ALA A 793 30.62 11.32 12.74
N LYS A 794 31.19 12.52 12.53
CA LYS A 794 32.38 12.73 11.71
C LYS A 794 33.56 13.14 12.60
N PRO A 795 34.77 12.60 12.36
CA PRO A 795 35.93 12.95 13.16
C PRO A 795 36.26 14.44 13.04
N ARG A 796 36.71 15.06 14.13
CA ARG A 796 37.08 16.48 14.19
C ARG A 796 38.07 16.89 13.11
N GLU A 797 39.01 16.00 12.78
CA GLU A 797 40.03 16.19 11.75
C GLU A 797 39.44 16.31 10.34
N GLN A 798 38.25 15.77 10.11
CA GLN A 798 37.55 15.92 8.84
C GLN A 798 37.10 17.38 8.63
N TYR A 799 36.52 18.03 9.64
CA TYR A 799 36.15 19.45 9.56
C TYR A 799 37.37 20.36 9.37
N LEU A 800 38.47 20.04 10.06
CA LEU A 800 39.75 20.73 9.87
C LEU A 800 40.24 20.61 8.42
N ARG A 801 40.21 19.39 7.86
CA ARG A 801 40.61 19.14 6.47
C ARG A 801 39.74 19.90 5.47
N HIS A 802 38.43 19.89 5.65
CA HIS A 802 37.49 20.64 4.81
C HIS A 802 37.76 22.15 4.86
N ARG A 803 38.01 22.69 6.06
CA ARG A 803 38.37 24.10 6.26
C ARG A 803 39.68 24.45 5.57
N ASP A 804 40.71 23.64 5.78
CA ASP A 804 42.04 23.88 5.22
C ASP A 804 42.02 23.69 3.69
N TRP A 805 41.22 22.78 3.17
CA TRP A 805 40.96 22.68 1.73
C TRP A 805 40.38 23.99 1.19
N LEU A 806 39.33 24.52 1.83
CA LEU A 806 38.71 25.79 1.42
C LEU A 806 39.70 26.96 1.45
N LEU A 807 40.59 27.00 2.44
CA LEU A 807 41.66 28.01 2.51
C LEU A 807 42.65 27.94 1.34
N ASN A 808 42.94 26.76 0.81
CA ASN A 808 43.98 26.55 -0.20
C ASN A 808 43.50 26.65 -1.66
N GLN A 809 42.19 26.62 -1.91
CA GLN A 809 41.66 26.65 -3.29
C GLN A 809 41.84 27.98 -4.01
N GLN A 810 41.95 27.97 -5.35
CA GLN A 810 42.10 29.19 -6.16
C GLN A 810 40.78 29.71 -6.74
N TYR A 811 39.64 29.07 -6.41
CA TYR A 811 38.32 29.46 -6.90
C TYR A 811 37.88 30.84 -6.38
N PRO A 812 37.09 31.59 -7.16
CA PRO A 812 36.41 32.79 -6.67
C PRO A 812 35.65 32.52 -5.36
N ASN A 813 35.63 33.50 -4.45
CA ASN A 813 34.99 33.35 -3.13
C ASN A 813 33.50 32.94 -3.23
N ASN A 814 32.76 33.49 -4.19
CA ASN A 814 31.35 33.16 -4.43
C ASN A 814 31.13 31.75 -4.97
N ILE A 815 32.10 31.17 -5.68
CA ILE A 815 32.03 29.81 -6.22
C ILE A 815 32.37 28.83 -5.10
N SER A 816 33.51 29.03 -4.44
CA SER A 816 33.95 28.17 -3.34
C SER A 816 32.95 28.09 -2.18
N GLY A 817 32.24 29.18 -1.84
CA GLY A 817 31.17 29.15 -0.85
C GLY A 817 29.92 28.38 -1.30
N ARG A 818 29.39 28.66 -2.51
CA ARG A 818 28.20 28.00 -3.06
C ARG A 818 28.34 26.48 -3.17
N LEU A 819 29.54 26.00 -3.44
CA LEU A 819 29.83 24.56 -3.53
C LEU A 819 29.58 23.84 -2.20
N TRP A 820 29.92 24.48 -1.07
CA TRP A 820 29.68 23.91 0.25
C TRP A 820 28.19 23.88 0.63
N GLU A 821 27.38 24.80 0.11
CA GLU A 821 25.93 24.80 0.34
C GLU A 821 25.29 23.45 -0.07
N HIS A 822 25.76 22.86 -1.15
CA HIS A 822 25.27 21.58 -1.67
C HIS A 822 25.78 20.35 -0.90
N LEU A 823 26.80 20.50 -0.05
CA LEU A 823 27.47 19.39 0.63
C LEU A 823 26.99 19.12 2.05
N TRP A 824 26.30 20.05 2.71
CA TRP A 824 25.96 19.89 4.13
C TRP A 824 25.10 18.65 4.42
N ALA A 825 24.08 18.39 3.60
CA ALA A 825 23.27 17.18 3.75
C ALA A 825 24.10 15.90 3.55
N TYR A 826 25.07 15.91 2.62
CA TYR A 826 25.97 14.79 2.42
C TYR A 826 26.89 14.58 3.64
N ILE A 827 27.44 15.67 4.19
CA ILE A 827 28.33 15.62 5.36
C ILE A 827 27.60 15.02 6.55
N PHE A 828 26.38 15.46 6.86
CA PHE A 828 25.69 15.05 8.09
C PHE A 828 24.83 13.80 7.93
N LEU A 829 24.23 13.56 6.75
CA LEU A 829 23.32 12.44 6.52
C LEU A 829 23.90 11.34 5.61
N GLY A 830 25.01 11.60 4.90
CA GLY A 830 25.52 10.70 3.86
C GLY A 830 24.64 10.66 2.61
N ARG A 831 23.78 11.67 2.41
CA ARG A 831 22.80 11.74 1.30
C ARG A 831 23.16 12.88 0.36
N ALA A 832 23.33 12.57 -0.92
CA ALA A 832 23.58 13.57 -1.95
C ALA A 832 22.31 14.37 -2.31
N VAL A 833 21.12 13.79 -2.11
CA VAL A 833 19.83 14.43 -2.38
C VAL A 833 18.98 14.43 -1.11
N GLU A 834 18.62 15.62 -0.64
CA GLU A 834 17.76 15.87 0.51
C GLU A 834 16.61 16.81 0.09
N CYS A 835 15.52 16.21 -0.38
CA CYS A 835 14.33 16.90 -0.88
C CYS A 835 13.04 16.31 -0.31
N PRO A 836 12.69 16.63 0.95
CA PRO A 836 11.44 16.16 1.54
C PRO A 836 10.23 16.82 0.87
N VAL A 837 9.08 16.15 0.94
CA VAL A 837 7.80 16.69 0.42
C VAL A 837 7.45 17.98 1.16
N GLU A 838 7.40 19.10 0.44
CA GLU A 838 7.40 20.46 1.00
C GLU A 838 6.27 20.68 2.03
N TYR A 839 5.02 20.39 1.69
CA TYR A 839 3.89 20.61 2.61
C TYR A 839 3.94 19.74 3.87
N LYS A 840 4.50 18.52 3.77
CA LYS A 840 4.69 17.61 4.91
C LYS A 840 5.82 18.10 5.80
N ASN A 841 6.91 18.54 5.18
CA ASN A 841 8.06 19.06 5.93
C ASN A 841 7.71 20.39 6.61
N MET A 842 6.93 21.25 5.95
CA MET A 842 6.39 22.48 6.54
C MET A 842 5.51 22.19 7.78
N CYS A 843 4.74 21.10 7.73
CA CYS A 843 3.92 20.66 8.85
C CYS A 843 4.75 20.12 10.03
N ARG A 844 5.82 19.37 9.77
CA ARG A 844 6.71 18.81 10.82
C ARG A 844 7.65 19.87 11.39
N GLN A 845 8.38 20.56 10.52
CA GLN A 845 9.46 21.47 10.89
C GLN A 845 8.97 22.79 11.48
N TYR A 846 7.80 23.28 11.04
CA TYR A 846 7.30 24.60 11.42
C TYR A 846 5.88 24.61 11.99
N HIS A 847 5.27 23.43 12.16
CA HIS A 847 3.87 23.31 12.58
C HIS A 847 2.88 24.07 11.67
N ILE A 848 3.14 24.13 10.37
CA ILE A 848 2.21 24.73 9.39
C ILE A 848 1.69 23.66 8.45
N CYS A 849 0.49 23.16 8.74
CA CYS A 849 -0.05 21.95 8.14
C CYS A 849 -1.15 22.25 7.12
N PHE A 850 -0.81 22.22 5.84
CA PHE A 850 -1.78 22.21 4.74
C PHE A 850 -2.49 20.85 4.68
N GLU A 851 -3.76 20.82 4.26
CA GLU A 851 -4.58 19.60 4.31
C GLU A 851 -4.04 18.48 3.42
N ASN A 852 -3.45 18.87 2.29
CA ASN A 852 -2.84 18.00 1.28
C ASN A 852 -1.93 18.83 0.37
N GLN A 853 -1.24 18.15 -0.54
CA GLN A 853 -0.36 18.77 -1.54
C GLN A 853 -1.07 19.82 -2.39
N GLU A 854 -2.29 19.55 -2.86
CA GLU A 854 -3.06 20.48 -3.69
C GLU A 854 -3.34 21.80 -2.96
N SER A 855 -3.63 21.74 -1.66
CA SER A 855 -3.89 22.93 -0.83
C SER A 855 -2.64 23.79 -0.66
N TYR A 856 -1.47 23.15 -0.53
CA TYR A 856 -0.18 23.83 -0.46
C TYR A 856 0.22 24.43 -1.82
N GLU A 857 0.13 23.66 -2.90
CA GLU A 857 0.44 24.15 -4.26
C GLU A 857 -0.45 25.32 -4.66
N ARG A 858 -1.73 25.28 -4.27
CA ARG A 858 -2.65 26.41 -4.44
C ARG A 858 -2.19 27.64 -3.68
N TRP A 859 -1.73 27.48 -2.44
CA TRP A 859 -1.18 28.58 -1.64
C TRP A 859 0.07 29.16 -2.30
N VAL A 860 1.04 28.31 -2.70
CA VAL A 860 2.28 28.73 -3.38
C VAL A 860 1.98 29.50 -4.67
N LYS A 861 1.05 29.00 -5.49
CA LYS A 861 0.66 29.68 -6.73
C LYS A 861 0.09 31.07 -6.47
N MET A 862 -0.81 31.17 -5.49
CA MET A 862 -1.43 32.44 -5.12
C MET A 862 -0.39 33.42 -4.55
N GLU A 863 0.56 32.93 -3.76
CA GLU A 863 1.63 33.74 -3.20
C GLU A 863 2.57 34.28 -4.28
N LYS A 864 2.92 33.44 -5.27
CA LYS A 864 3.68 33.88 -6.44
C LYS A 864 2.95 34.95 -7.25
N GLU A 865 1.64 34.81 -7.42
CA GLU A 865 0.81 35.85 -8.05
C GLU A 865 0.86 37.15 -7.24
N ARG A 866 0.74 37.08 -5.90
CA ARG A 866 0.82 38.24 -5.00
C ARG A 866 2.16 38.96 -5.12
N LEU A 867 3.28 38.22 -5.08
CA LEU A 867 4.63 38.78 -5.20
C LEU A 867 4.84 39.46 -6.56
N ASN A 868 4.41 38.83 -7.65
CA ASN A 868 4.47 39.45 -8.99
C ASN A 868 3.67 40.77 -9.07
N TYR A 869 2.55 40.87 -8.35
CA TYR A 869 1.78 42.12 -8.27
C TYR A 869 2.52 43.19 -7.46
N GLU A 870 3.17 42.83 -6.35
CA GLU A 870 3.93 43.77 -5.53
C GLU A 870 5.19 44.28 -6.23
N GLU A 871 5.88 43.42 -6.97
CA GLU A 871 7.01 43.80 -7.81
C GLU A 871 6.57 44.82 -8.89
N LYS A 872 5.44 44.57 -9.58
CA LYS A 872 4.89 45.52 -10.56
C LYS A 872 4.50 46.85 -9.94
N LYS A 873 3.93 46.85 -8.73
CA LYS A 873 3.55 48.07 -8.01
C LYS A 873 4.78 48.89 -7.58
N ASN A 874 5.87 48.22 -7.24
CA ASN A 874 7.09 48.85 -6.74
C ASN A 874 8.07 49.24 -7.87
N ASN A 875 7.82 48.82 -9.12
CA ASN A 875 8.63 49.20 -10.27
C ASN A 875 8.11 50.50 -10.93
N PRO A 876 8.85 51.62 -10.82
CA PRO A 876 8.43 52.90 -11.37
C PRO A 876 8.38 52.95 -12.91
N GLU A 877 8.95 51.96 -13.60
CA GLU A 877 8.93 51.85 -15.07
C GLU A 877 7.70 51.09 -15.60
N LEU A 878 6.92 50.44 -14.74
CA LEU A 878 5.72 49.71 -15.11
C LEU A 878 4.45 50.55 -14.87
N PRO A 879 3.40 50.41 -15.71
CA PRO A 879 2.15 51.11 -15.49
C PRO A 879 1.56 50.76 -14.12
N ASN A 880 1.09 51.77 -13.37
CA ASN A 880 0.38 51.53 -12.12
C ASN A 880 -0.80 50.57 -12.36
N PRO A 881 -0.98 49.55 -11.50
CA PRO A 881 -2.11 48.63 -11.62
C PRO A 881 -3.44 49.38 -11.52
N ASP A 882 -4.41 49.02 -12.36
CA ASP A 882 -5.75 49.59 -12.34
C ASP A 882 -6.52 49.24 -11.04
N GLU A 883 -7.62 49.95 -10.77
CA GLU A 883 -8.42 49.78 -9.55
C GLU A 883 -8.95 48.34 -9.38
N ALA A 884 -9.24 47.65 -10.49
CA ALA A 884 -9.65 46.25 -10.49
C ALA A 884 -8.52 45.32 -10.05
N SER A 885 -7.29 45.59 -10.48
CA SER A 885 -6.07 44.87 -10.12
C SER A 885 -5.69 45.08 -8.66
N VAL A 886 -5.86 46.29 -8.13
CA VAL A 886 -5.66 46.59 -6.70
C VAL A 886 -6.65 45.80 -5.84
N LYS A 887 -7.94 45.80 -6.22
CA LYS A 887 -8.97 45.02 -5.50
C LYS A 887 -8.74 43.50 -5.61
N ALA A 888 -8.27 43.01 -6.76
CA ALA A 888 -7.89 41.61 -6.93
C ALA A 888 -6.72 41.22 -6.02
N MET A 889 -5.72 42.09 -5.88
CA MET A 889 -4.58 41.89 -4.97
C MET A 889 -5.03 41.85 -3.50
N GLU A 890 -5.94 42.73 -3.07
CA GLU A 890 -6.48 42.72 -1.69
C GLU A 890 -7.25 41.43 -1.39
N ASN A 891 -8.08 40.96 -2.33
CA ASN A 891 -8.77 39.68 -2.20
C ASN A 891 -7.78 38.50 -2.15
N LEU A 892 -6.73 38.54 -2.99
CA LEU A 892 -5.69 37.51 -3.02
C LEU A 892 -4.95 37.43 -1.67
N LYS A 893 -4.56 38.60 -1.12
CA LYS A 893 -3.97 38.70 0.22
C LYS A 893 -4.87 38.08 1.29
N PHE A 894 -6.15 38.40 1.28
CA PHE A 894 -7.10 37.85 2.25
C PHE A 894 -7.19 36.32 2.18
N VAL A 895 -7.25 35.74 0.98
CA VAL A 895 -7.32 34.27 0.80
C VAL A 895 -6.04 33.59 1.26
N ILE A 896 -4.87 34.12 0.87
CA ILE A 896 -3.56 33.58 1.27
C ILE A 896 -3.41 33.58 2.80
N THR A 897 -3.78 34.69 3.45
CA THR A 897 -3.73 34.81 4.91
C THR A 897 -4.62 33.78 5.58
N ASN A 898 -5.87 33.63 5.15
CA ASN A 898 -6.80 32.64 5.73
C ASN A 898 -6.30 31.19 5.55
N MET A 899 -5.71 30.87 4.40
CA MET A 899 -5.14 29.55 4.15
C MET A 899 -3.95 29.27 5.09
N LYS A 900 -3.07 30.25 5.29
CA LYS A 900 -1.94 30.17 6.23
C LYS A 900 -2.42 30.03 7.67
N GLU A 901 -3.38 30.83 8.11
CA GLU A 901 -3.95 30.75 9.47
C GLU A 901 -4.65 29.41 9.72
N GLY A 902 -5.37 28.87 8.74
CA GLY A 902 -5.93 27.53 8.80
C GLY A 902 -4.85 26.46 8.94
N ALA A 903 -3.74 26.60 8.21
CA ALA A 903 -2.62 25.67 8.29
C ALA A 903 -1.89 25.72 9.64
N VAL A 904 -1.65 26.92 10.18
CA VAL A 904 -1.11 27.12 11.53
C VAL A 904 -2.05 26.51 12.58
N THR A 905 -3.35 26.72 12.44
CA THR A 905 -4.36 26.20 13.39
C THR A 905 -4.37 24.68 13.42
N ARG A 906 -4.33 24.03 12.25
CA ARG A 906 -4.19 22.56 12.17
C ARG A 906 -2.88 22.09 12.79
N GLY A 907 -1.80 22.79 12.53
CA GLY A 907 -0.48 22.45 13.04
C GLY A 907 -0.31 22.59 14.55
N LYS A 908 -1.21 23.26 15.27
CA LYS A 908 -1.20 23.24 16.75
C LYS A 908 -1.56 21.86 17.33
N SER A 909 -2.30 21.03 16.62
CA SER A 909 -2.70 19.70 17.09
C SER A 909 -1.68 18.64 16.71
N ALA A 910 -1.02 18.03 17.70
CA ALA A 910 -0.05 16.95 17.49
C ALA A 910 -0.64 15.79 16.68
N SER A 911 -1.85 15.34 17.03
CA SER A 911 -2.56 14.28 16.29
C SER A 911 -2.84 14.63 14.82
N LEU A 912 -3.13 15.89 14.51
CA LEU A 912 -3.33 16.33 13.12
C LEU A 912 -1.99 16.48 12.39
N ARG A 913 -0.94 16.94 13.07
CA ARG A 913 0.41 16.98 12.51
C ARG A 913 0.87 15.60 12.06
N GLU A 914 0.76 14.61 12.95
CA GLU A 914 1.12 13.23 12.65
C GLU A 914 0.30 12.67 11.48
N LYS A 915 -1.02 12.91 11.48
CA LYS A 915 -1.91 12.48 10.41
C LYS A 915 -1.59 13.10 9.05
N ILE A 916 -1.28 14.40 9.01
CA ILE A 916 -1.03 15.15 7.76
C ILE A 916 0.37 14.88 7.23
N ALA A 917 1.37 14.92 8.11
CA ALA A 917 2.75 14.69 7.71
C ALA A 917 2.97 13.22 7.32
N GLY A 918 2.31 12.28 8.02
CA GLY A 918 2.53 10.84 7.88
C GLY A 918 3.98 10.45 8.16
N ASP A 919 4.32 9.16 8.10
CA ASP A 919 5.73 8.77 8.12
C ASP A 919 6.41 9.21 6.81
N LEU A 920 7.50 9.98 6.93
CA LEU A 920 8.40 10.17 5.79
C LEU A 920 9.13 8.84 5.58
N PRO A 921 9.33 8.37 4.33
CA PRO A 921 10.22 7.24 4.08
C PRO A 921 11.56 7.51 4.77
N LYS A 922 12.04 6.56 5.58
CA LYS A 922 13.33 6.67 6.27
C LYS A 922 14.45 6.92 5.29
#